data_AF-A0A660XQS9-F1
#
_entry.id   AF-A0A660XQS9-F1
#
_cell.length_a   1.000
_cell.length_b   1.000
_cell.length_c   1.000
_cell.angle_alpha   90.00
_cell.angle_beta   90.00
_cell.angle_gamma   90.00
#
_symmetry.space_group_name_H-M   'P 1'
#
loop_
_entity.id
_entity.type
_entity.pdbx_description
1 polymer ?
#
loop_
_entity_poly.entity_id
_entity_poly.type
_entity_poly.pdbx_seq_one_letter_code
_entity_poly.pdbx_strand_id
1 'polypeptide(L)'
;MKDKILIQEKKNIGSEYISNDSLPKGKDEYYLRNKQQIQSSRHWRSLRVTEVEALVKNGNIADDWDIIFVRDLFEPALVRNCSFHGMVRLGNIQHATLCHHDLEVPVGLTNSQIISCDIGDMSAIHNVHYLSHYIIGDSCILTNIDEMNMTNHAKFGNGILKDGEDESVLTWMDIMNETGSRKILPFDGMIPADAYIWARYRHDTTLMDRLKTITLRHIDKARGYYGEVGDQTVIKNTRIIKDTKIGSMCYIKGANKLKNITINSSSEAPTQIGEGVEVVNGIVGYGCRIFYGCKAVRFIMGENSNLKYGGRLINSFLGSNSTISCCEVLNNLIFPSHEQHHNNSFLVAALVKGQSNIAAGATVGSNHNSRANDNEIKAGRGFWPGLCTSIKHPSTFASFTLMAKGSYPSEVNIYLPFSLVNNNVSKDQLEIMPAFWWLYNMYAMARNEWKYLNRDKRIYRVQNIEYAALAPDTGEEIIDSLDLLEHELKLQGHNREEIAFTKEDIANNYPDRIYLNNASFERSKRVSVILKPFKGYQAYLQMLFYYSMEQIMVHLTDQSKESLYVLGNTDKKREKEWINLGGQLIPGKDVNTLFLDIKSQDLNSWDNIHKRYDELFRAYPKQKLFHAIAVLKDVFNIKILNNKDLKTQLERYGMIHDLITKRVYSSRAKDYKNHFKQLNFESSEEMDAVLGKIDDNGFIVSKKRENKKIHKQIDTLVNGL
;
A
#
# COMPACT_ATOMS: atom_id res chain seq x y z
N MET A 1 3.80 34.61 17.40
CA MET A 1 5.02 35.02 16.68
C MET A 1 4.95 36.52 16.46
N LYS A 2 6.03 37.26 16.72
CA LYS A 2 6.11 38.65 16.26
C LYS A 2 6.40 38.59 14.76
N ASP A 3 5.36 38.66 13.94
CA ASP A 3 5.45 38.76 12.48
C ASP A 3 5.99 40.15 12.06
N LYS A 4 7.15 40.52 12.59
CA LYS A 4 7.85 41.74 12.23
C LYS A 4 8.89 41.40 11.18
N ILE A 5 8.87 42.13 10.07
CA ILE A 5 10.01 42.15 9.14
C ILE A 5 11.21 42.68 9.92
N LEU A 6 12.26 41.87 10.03
CA LEU A 6 13.51 42.26 10.70
C LEU A 6 14.44 42.89 9.68
N ILE A 7 14.82 44.15 9.90
CA ILE A 7 15.93 44.78 9.16
C ILE A 7 17.22 44.34 9.84
N GLN A 8 18.05 43.60 9.12
CA GLN A 8 19.37 43.18 9.60
C GLN A 8 20.44 43.90 8.78
N GLU A 9 21.12 44.87 9.38
CA GLU A 9 22.29 45.49 8.76
C GLU A 9 23.46 44.48 8.81
N LYS A 10 24.01 44.13 7.63
CA LYS A 10 25.20 43.28 7.44
C LYS A 10 25.08 41.76 7.60
N LYS A 11 23.87 41.16 7.58
CA LYS A 11 23.79 39.69 7.47
C LYS A 11 23.95 39.26 6.00
N ASN A 12 24.98 38.46 5.70
CA ASN A 12 25.17 37.89 4.36
C ASN A 12 24.08 36.84 4.10
N ILE A 13 23.38 36.96 2.97
CA ILE A 13 22.36 36.01 2.54
C ILE A 13 23.02 34.63 2.42
N GLY A 14 22.41 33.58 2.99
CA GLY A 14 22.97 32.22 2.93
C GLY A 14 24.06 31.88 3.95
N SER A 15 24.37 32.78 4.89
CA SER A 15 25.24 32.51 6.05
C SER A 15 24.46 32.35 7.36
N GLU A 16 25.08 31.73 8.36
CA GLU A 16 24.47 31.45 9.67
C GLU A 16 23.18 30.62 9.56
N TYR A 17 23.18 29.62 8.67
CA TYR A 17 22.06 28.71 8.46
C TYR A 17 21.74 27.93 9.74
N ILE A 18 22.77 27.61 10.51
CA ILE A 18 22.70 27.01 11.83
C ILE A 18 23.21 28.05 12.84
N SER A 19 22.48 28.28 13.93
CA SER A 19 22.98 29.11 15.02
C SER A 19 24.20 28.48 15.67
N ASN A 20 25.18 29.28 16.09
CA ASN A 20 26.40 28.80 16.75
C ASN A 20 26.14 27.86 17.93
N ASP A 21 25.09 28.12 18.71
CA ASP A 21 24.70 27.27 19.86
C ASP A 21 24.22 25.87 19.47
N SER A 22 23.84 25.67 18.20
CA SER A 22 23.38 24.39 17.65
C SER A 22 24.46 23.65 16.85
N LEU A 23 25.68 24.19 16.76
CA LEU A 23 26.80 23.55 16.06
C LEU A 23 27.56 22.59 16.98
N PRO A 24 27.88 21.38 16.52
CA PRO A 24 28.80 20.50 17.24
C PRO A 24 30.20 21.12 17.38
N LYS A 25 30.90 20.79 18.48
CA LYS A 25 32.25 21.31 18.75
C LYS A 25 33.21 21.02 17.57
N GLY A 26 33.86 22.06 17.07
CA GLY A 26 34.83 21.98 15.97
C GLY A 26 34.22 21.77 14.58
N LYS A 27 32.90 21.94 14.43
CA LYS A 27 32.20 21.94 13.15
C LYS A 27 31.74 23.35 12.79
N ASP A 28 31.70 23.63 11.50
CA ASP A 28 31.09 24.84 10.92
C ASP A 28 29.65 24.56 10.47
N GLU A 29 28.96 25.55 9.92
CA GLU A 29 27.58 25.40 9.42
C GLU A 29 27.45 24.45 8.21
N TYR A 30 28.56 24.09 7.56
CA TYR A 30 28.57 23.28 6.34
C TYR A 30 28.85 21.79 6.60
N TYR A 31 29.08 21.36 7.84
CA TYR A 31 29.48 19.99 8.13
C TYR A 31 28.47 18.92 7.66
N LEU A 32 27.16 19.17 7.78
CA LEU A 32 26.12 18.25 7.29
C LEU A 32 26.05 18.26 5.77
N ARG A 33 26.08 19.45 5.15
CA ARG A 33 26.17 19.61 3.70
C ARG A 33 27.33 18.78 3.14
N ASN A 34 28.52 18.92 3.72
CA ASN A 34 29.72 18.20 3.30
C ASN A 34 29.59 16.68 3.51
N LYS A 35 28.87 16.24 4.55
CA LYS A 35 28.55 14.82 4.77
C LYS A 35 27.52 14.27 3.79
N GLN A 36 26.56 15.10 3.37
CA GLN A 36 25.52 14.73 2.39
C GLN A 36 26.06 14.65 0.96
N GLN A 37 27.18 15.29 0.65
CA GLN A 37 27.84 15.09 -0.64
C GLN A 37 28.29 13.63 -0.80
N ILE A 38 27.60 12.90 -1.67
CA ILE A 38 27.88 11.50 -2.02
C ILE A 38 29.28 11.35 -2.66
N GLN A 39 29.86 12.45 -3.14
CA GLN A 39 31.08 12.50 -3.94
C GLN A 39 32.22 13.22 -3.21
N SER A 40 32.54 12.75 -2.01
CA SER A 40 33.66 13.24 -1.18
C SER A 40 35.04 13.21 -1.87
N SER A 41 35.15 12.64 -3.07
CA SER A 41 36.35 12.60 -3.92
C SER A 41 36.43 13.69 -4.99
N ARG A 42 35.40 14.53 -5.18
CA ARG A 42 35.42 15.59 -6.20
C ARG A 42 36.21 16.80 -5.70
N HIS A 43 37.27 17.16 -6.43
CA HIS A 43 38.07 18.35 -6.18
C HIS A 43 37.27 19.60 -6.60
N TRP A 44 37.10 20.52 -5.66
CA TRP A 44 36.54 21.86 -5.87
C TRP A 44 37.69 22.87 -5.85
N ARG A 45 37.72 23.78 -6.83
CA ARG A 45 38.70 24.86 -6.90
C ARG A 45 38.01 26.22 -6.84
N SER A 46 38.72 27.24 -6.36
CA SER A 46 38.27 28.62 -6.49
C SER A 46 38.19 29.03 -7.97
N LEU A 47 37.37 30.05 -8.24
CA LEU A 47 37.31 30.69 -9.55
C LEU A 47 38.65 31.35 -9.91
N ARG A 48 39.03 31.28 -11.18
CA ARG A 48 40.14 32.06 -11.74
C ARG A 48 39.67 33.48 -12.00
N VAL A 49 40.59 34.44 -11.96
CA VAL A 49 40.29 35.87 -12.23
C VAL A 49 39.55 36.05 -13.56
N THR A 50 40.00 35.37 -14.63
CA THR A 50 39.35 35.41 -15.95
C THR A 50 37.92 34.83 -15.95
N GLU A 51 37.64 33.87 -15.07
CA GLU A 51 36.31 33.28 -14.93
C GLU A 51 35.37 34.24 -14.20
N VAL A 52 35.85 34.92 -13.15
CA VAL A 52 35.10 35.96 -12.43
C VAL A 52 34.74 37.11 -13.39
N GLU A 53 35.69 37.61 -14.17
CA GLU A 53 35.44 38.66 -15.16
C GLU A 53 34.38 38.26 -16.19
N ALA A 54 34.44 37.02 -16.68
CA ALA A 54 33.45 36.48 -17.61
C ALA A 54 32.06 36.35 -16.96
N LEU A 55 31.97 35.89 -15.72
CA LEU A 55 30.71 35.80 -14.98
C LEU A 55 30.09 37.18 -14.77
N VAL A 56 30.87 38.18 -14.34
CA VAL A 56 30.39 39.56 -14.18
C VAL A 56 29.90 40.14 -15.51
N LYS A 57 30.66 39.94 -16.61
CA LYS A 57 30.26 40.38 -17.96
C LYS A 57 28.96 39.71 -18.44
N ASN A 58 28.70 38.49 -18.01
CA ASN A 58 27.47 37.75 -18.31
C ASN A 58 26.28 38.15 -17.42
N GLY A 59 26.39 39.24 -16.65
CA GLY A 59 25.33 39.77 -15.81
C GLY A 59 25.16 39.02 -14.48
N ASN A 60 26.12 38.19 -14.09
CA ASN A 60 26.06 37.52 -12.79
C ASN A 60 26.58 38.43 -11.67
N ILE A 61 26.03 38.25 -10.48
CA ILE A 61 26.46 38.93 -9.25
C ILE A 61 26.72 37.91 -8.14
N ALA A 62 27.68 38.21 -7.27
CA ALA A 62 27.93 37.44 -6.05
C ALA A 62 28.16 38.42 -4.89
N ASP A 63 27.80 38.01 -3.67
CA ASP A 63 28.18 38.72 -2.45
C ASP A 63 29.68 38.60 -2.18
N ASP A 64 30.24 37.41 -2.41
CA ASP A 64 31.66 37.09 -2.34
C ASP A 64 32.02 36.02 -3.37
N TRP A 65 32.98 36.30 -4.25
CA TRP A 65 33.42 35.35 -5.28
C TRP A 65 34.36 34.27 -4.72
N ASP A 66 35.00 34.51 -3.57
CA ASP A 66 35.98 33.58 -2.97
C ASP A 66 35.31 32.34 -2.38
N ILE A 67 34.01 32.41 -2.11
CA ILE A 67 33.18 31.31 -1.61
C ILE A 67 32.40 30.59 -2.71
N ILE A 68 32.68 30.91 -3.98
CA ILE A 68 32.14 30.22 -5.16
C ILE A 68 33.20 29.27 -5.69
N PHE A 69 32.87 27.98 -5.69
CA PHE A 69 33.77 26.92 -6.13
C PHE A 69 33.25 26.25 -7.38
N VAL A 70 34.17 25.84 -8.23
CA VAL A 70 33.87 25.16 -9.50
C VAL A 70 34.72 23.91 -9.65
N ARG A 71 34.35 23.04 -10.60
CA ARG A 71 35.21 21.95 -11.06
C ARG A 71 36.15 22.40 -12.18
N ASP A 72 37.06 21.53 -12.59
CA ASP A 72 38.07 21.85 -13.58
C ASP A 72 37.46 22.23 -14.94
N LEU A 73 36.44 21.49 -15.39
CA LEU A 73 35.73 21.74 -16.63
C LEU A 73 34.56 22.70 -16.39
N PHE A 74 34.86 23.99 -16.36
CA PHE A 74 33.89 25.04 -16.12
C PHE A 74 33.94 26.09 -17.23
N GLU A 75 32.81 26.29 -17.92
CA GLU A 75 32.63 27.28 -18.99
C GLU A 75 31.75 28.45 -18.50
N PRO A 76 32.34 29.60 -18.08
CA PRO A 76 31.59 30.74 -17.55
C PRO A 76 30.52 31.30 -18.51
N ALA A 77 30.68 31.10 -19.82
CA ALA A 77 29.75 31.55 -20.86
C ALA A 77 28.34 30.96 -20.75
N LEU A 78 28.20 29.84 -20.02
CA LEU A 78 26.94 29.11 -19.79
C LEU A 78 26.23 29.53 -18.50
N VAL A 79 26.80 30.47 -17.74
CA VAL A 79 26.23 31.01 -16.52
C VAL A 79 25.91 32.49 -16.75
N ARG A 80 24.64 32.88 -16.74
CA ARG A 80 24.19 34.23 -17.13
C ARG A 80 23.08 34.77 -16.22
N ASN A 81 23.13 36.06 -15.90
CA ASN A 81 22.09 36.75 -15.12
C ASN A 81 21.70 36.03 -13.82
N CYS A 82 22.65 35.38 -13.14
CA CYS A 82 22.41 34.70 -11.87
C CYS A 82 22.93 35.52 -10.69
N SER A 83 22.31 35.35 -9.53
CA SER A 83 22.83 35.87 -8.26
C SER A 83 23.28 34.74 -7.35
N PHE A 84 24.49 34.84 -6.83
CA PHE A 84 25.09 33.88 -5.92
C PHE A 84 25.22 34.48 -4.52
N HIS A 85 24.82 33.72 -3.51
CA HIS A 85 24.93 34.13 -2.11
C HIS A 85 25.37 32.97 -1.23
N GLY A 86 26.27 33.25 -0.28
CA GLY A 86 26.88 32.20 0.54
C GLY A 86 27.69 31.20 -0.30
N MET A 87 28.15 30.11 0.34
CA MET A 87 29.03 29.15 -0.34
C MET A 87 28.30 28.37 -1.43
N VAL A 88 28.69 28.51 -2.70
CA VAL A 88 28.10 27.77 -3.84
C VAL A 88 29.15 26.90 -4.51
N ARG A 89 28.78 25.67 -4.88
CA ARG A 89 29.66 24.75 -5.62
C ARG A 89 29.01 24.34 -6.94
N LEU A 90 29.69 24.56 -8.05
CA LEU A 90 29.20 24.28 -9.40
C LEU A 90 30.03 23.17 -10.04
N GLY A 91 29.37 22.06 -10.41
CA GLY A 91 29.96 20.92 -11.09
C GLY A 91 30.57 21.25 -12.44
N ASN A 92 30.91 20.21 -13.21
CA ASN A 92 31.36 20.40 -14.58
C ASN A 92 30.25 21.06 -15.42
N ILE A 93 30.55 22.17 -16.09
CA ILE A 93 29.60 22.90 -16.95
C ILE A 93 30.28 23.10 -18.30
N GLN A 94 29.73 22.46 -19.32
CA GLN A 94 30.22 22.50 -20.70
C GLN A 94 29.05 22.55 -21.68
N HIS A 95 29.32 23.00 -22.91
CA HIS A 95 28.31 23.03 -23.97
C HIS A 95 27.72 21.63 -24.23
N ALA A 96 26.46 21.45 -23.81
CA ALA A 96 25.65 20.27 -24.08
C ALA A 96 24.17 20.64 -24.00
N THR A 97 23.31 19.74 -24.48
CA THR A 97 21.86 19.84 -24.34
C THR A 97 21.36 18.61 -23.61
N LEU A 98 20.58 18.82 -22.55
CA LEU A 98 19.85 17.76 -21.87
C LEU A 98 18.50 17.58 -22.57
N CYS A 99 18.15 16.33 -22.88
CA CYS A 99 16.88 15.96 -23.49
C CYS A 99 16.10 15.04 -22.55
N HIS A 100 14.87 15.40 -22.23
CA HIS A 100 13.93 14.54 -21.51
C HIS A 100 12.57 14.56 -22.20
N HIS A 101 12.27 13.50 -22.97
CA HIS A 101 11.21 13.49 -23.97
C HIS A 101 11.40 14.68 -24.95
N ASP A 102 10.35 15.44 -25.23
CA ASP A 102 10.38 16.58 -26.15
C ASP A 102 10.92 17.88 -25.49
N LEU A 103 11.42 17.80 -24.25
CA LEU A 103 12.04 18.93 -23.57
C LEU A 103 13.55 18.90 -23.82
N GLU A 104 14.05 19.90 -24.54
CA GLU A 104 15.47 20.14 -24.77
C GLU A 104 15.90 21.41 -24.03
N VAL A 105 16.92 21.30 -23.19
CA VAL A 105 17.42 22.41 -22.36
C VAL A 105 18.94 22.44 -22.41
N PRO A 106 19.58 23.58 -22.72
CA PRO A 106 21.04 23.66 -22.69
C PRO A 106 21.56 23.50 -21.26
N VAL A 107 22.70 22.85 -21.09
CA VAL A 107 23.42 22.83 -19.81
C VAL A 107 23.88 24.25 -19.44
N GLY A 108 23.76 24.60 -18.16
CA GLY A 108 24.13 25.92 -17.65
C GLY A 108 23.13 26.48 -16.66
N LEU A 109 23.41 27.71 -16.21
CA LEU A 109 22.61 28.43 -15.22
C LEU A 109 22.15 29.76 -15.83
N THR A 110 20.85 30.04 -15.86
CA THR A 110 20.36 31.36 -16.32
C THR A 110 19.23 31.93 -15.48
N ASN A 111 19.24 33.25 -15.26
CA ASN A 111 18.16 34.00 -14.61
C ASN A 111 17.71 33.37 -13.27
N SER A 112 18.66 32.98 -12.43
CA SER A 112 18.37 32.21 -11.21
C SER A 112 19.10 32.78 -9.99
N GLN A 113 18.46 32.73 -8.83
CA GLN A 113 19.08 33.08 -7.55
C GLN A 113 19.49 31.81 -6.81
N ILE A 114 20.78 31.67 -6.50
CA ILE A 114 21.40 30.49 -5.93
C ILE A 114 22.02 30.84 -4.58
N ILE A 115 21.55 30.21 -3.51
CA ILE A 115 21.91 30.53 -2.13
C ILE A 115 22.39 29.28 -1.42
N SER A 116 23.68 29.23 -1.09
CA SER A 116 24.30 28.12 -0.37
C SER A 116 23.94 26.75 -0.95
N CYS A 117 24.27 26.51 -2.22
CA CYS A 117 23.89 25.29 -2.94
C CYS A 117 25.10 24.51 -3.48
N ASP A 118 24.90 23.20 -3.66
CA ASP A 118 25.76 22.34 -4.45
C ASP A 118 25.02 21.93 -5.71
N ILE A 119 25.62 22.13 -6.87
CA ILE A 119 25.04 21.79 -8.18
C ILE A 119 25.96 20.80 -8.87
N GLY A 120 25.41 19.62 -9.20
CA GLY A 120 26.12 18.53 -9.85
C GLY A 120 26.54 18.85 -11.29
N ASP A 121 27.31 17.93 -11.86
CA ASP A 121 27.84 18.02 -13.21
C ASP A 121 26.69 18.11 -14.24
N MET A 122 26.92 18.87 -15.30
CA MET A 122 26.08 18.94 -16.50
C MET A 122 24.60 19.23 -16.24
N SER A 123 24.28 19.98 -15.18
CA SER A 123 22.89 20.36 -14.86
C SER A 123 22.43 21.62 -15.60
N ALA A 124 21.12 21.70 -15.84
CA ALA A 124 20.44 22.82 -16.48
C ALA A 124 19.49 23.49 -15.48
N ILE A 125 19.79 24.72 -15.06
CA ILE A 125 19.01 25.49 -14.08
C ILE A 125 18.61 26.83 -14.69
N HIS A 126 17.35 26.98 -15.05
CA HIS A 126 16.87 28.17 -15.78
C HIS A 126 15.59 28.73 -15.18
N ASN A 127 15.58 30.04 -14.89
CA ASN A 127 14.44 30.73 -14.30
C ASN A 127 13.99 30.06 -12.99
N VAL A 128 14.95 29.75 -12.12
CA VAL A 128 14.68 29.31 -10.74
C VAL A 128 14.79 30.53 -9.84
N HIS A 129 13.64 31.06 -9.44
CA HIS A 129 13.56 32.39 -8.82
C HIS A 129 14.18 32.45 -7.43
N TYR A 130 14.25 31.32 -6.72
CA TYR A 130 14.90 31.21 -5.42
C TYR A 130 15.29 29.76 -5.15
N LEU A 131 16.58 29.44 -5.19
CA LEU A 131 17.13 28.12 -4.86
C LEU A 131 18.05 28.23 -3.66
N SER A 132 17.64 27.66 -2.52
CA SER A 132 18.30 27.90 -1.23
C SER A 132 18.52 26.61 -0.45
N HIS A 133 19.79 26.31 -0.14
CA HIS A 133 20.24 25.18 0.69
C HIS A 133 19.79 23.81 0.15
N TYR A 134 20.07 23.59 -1.13
CA TYR A 134 19.87 22.31 -1.82
C TYR A 134 21.19 21.74 -2.36
N ILE A 135 21.26 20.42 -2.38
CA ILE A 135 22.23 19.62 -3.12
C ILE A 135 21.51 19.04 -4.33
N ILE A 136 21.91 19.47 -5.51
CA ILE A 136 21.38 19.03 -6.81
C ILE A 136 22.37 18.04 -7.42
N GLY A 137 21.88 16.86 -7.80
CA GLY A 137 22.65 15.80 -8.43
C GLY A 137 23.07 16.10 -9.87
N ASP A 138 23.70 15.13 -10.51
CA ASP A 138 24.23 15.28 -11.87
C ASP A 138 23.10 15.25 -12.92
N SER A 139 23.28 16.00 -14.02
CA SER A 139 22.40 16.03 -15.19
C SER A 139 20.93 16.33 -14.87
N CYS A 140 20.68 17.19 -13.87
CA CYS A 140 19.32 17.59 -13.50
C CYS A 140 18.79 18.70 -14.42
N ILE A 141 17.47 18.74 -14.60
CA ILE A 141 16.77 19.85 -15.29
C ILE A 141 15.85 20.54 -14.29
N LEU A 142 16.16 21.78 -13.93
CA LEU A 142 15.33 22.64 -13.07
C LEU A 142 14.92 23.88 -13.87
N THR A 143 13.65 23.97 -14.27
CA THR A 143 13.18 25.07 -15.14
C THR A 143 11.88 25.71 -14.67
N ASN A 144 11.83 27.05 -14.65
CA ASN A 144 10.63 27.82 -14.27
C ASN A 144 10.07 27.37 -12.91
N ILE A 145 10.84 27.60 -11.84
CA ILE A 145 10.47 27.24 -10.47
C ILE A 145 10.38 28.49 -9.61
N ASP A 146 9.24 28.73 -8.96
CA ASP A 146 9.02 30.01 -8.26
C ASP A 146 9.48 30.06 -6.79
N GLU A 147 9.64 28.93 -6.09
CA GLU A 147 10.52 28.89 -4.89
C GLU A 147 10.96 27.45 -4.55
N MET A 148 12.27 27.23 -4.39
CA MET A 148 12.90 26.05 -3.77
C MET A 148 13.67 26.47 -2.52
N ASN A 149 13.09 26.25 -1.35
CA ASN A 149 13.65 26.75 -0.09
C ASN A 149 13.73 25.67 0.98
N MET A 150 14.74 25.75 1.82
CA MET A 150 15.04 24.73 2.81
C MET A 150 15.32 25.37 4.17
N THR A 151 14.62 24.90 5.19
CA THR A 151 14.81 25.33 6.57
C THR A 151 15.78 24.42 7.31
N ASN A 152 16.56 24.99 8.24
CA ASN A 152 17.54 24.22 9.01
C ASN A 152 16.92 23.17 9.95
N HIS A 153 15.60 23.17 10.12
CA HIS A 153 14.85 22.23 10.97
C HIS A 153 13.89 21.35 10.16
N ALA A 154 14.06 21.28 8.84
CA ALA A 154 13.27 20.41 7.98
C ALA A 154 13.32 18.94 8.41
N LYS A 155 12.20 18.25 8.17
CA LYS A 155 11.99 16.86 8.58
C LYS A 155 11.65 15.94 7.41
N PHE A 156 11.45 16.49 6.22
CA PHE A 156 11.10 15.76 4.99
C PHE A 156 9.88 14.84 5.15
N GLY A 157 8.89 15.28 5.94
CA GLY A 157 7.68 14.51 6.22
C GLY A 157 7.79 13.51 7.37
N ASN A 158 8.97 13.33 7.95
CA ASN A 158 9.20 12.43 9.08
C ASN A 158 8.69 13.05 10.41
N GLY A 159 8.08 12.21 11.24
CA GLY A 159 7.57 12.53 12.57
C GLY A 159 8.67 12.54 13.63
N ILE A 160 9.68 13.39 13.46
CA ILE A 160 10.83 13.49 14.37
C ILE A 160 10.94 14.87 15.02
N LEU A 161 11.84 14.97 16.01
CA LEU A 161 12.27 16.24 16.60
C LEU A 161 13.70 16.53 16.17
N LYS A 162 13.94 17.77 15.78
CA LYS A 162 15.29 18.32 15.66
C LYS A 162 15.76 18.83 17.01
N ASP A 163 17.08 18.90 17.20
CA ASP A 163 17.66 19.35 18.46
C ASP A 163 17.13 20.74 18.84
N GLY A 164 16.78 20.93 20.11
CA GLY A 164 16.19 22.18 20.63
C GLY A 164 14.75 22.46 20.21
N GLU A 165 14.05 21.53 19.55
CA GLU A 165 12.61 21.63 19.29
C GLU A 165 11.77 21.08 20.46
N ASP A 166 10.59 21.67 20.65
CA ASP A 166 9.58 21.20 21.60
C ASP A 166 8.75 20.03 21.04
N GLU A 167 8.27 19.11 21.89
CA GLU A 167 7.45 17.98 21.43
C GLU A 167 6.17 18.41 20.68
N SER A 168 5.65 19.63 20.91
CA SER A 168 4.46 20.17 20.23
C SER A 168 4.60 20.30 18.71
N VAL A 169 5.82 20.35 18.17
CA VAL A 169 6.06 20.39 16.71
C VAL A 169 6.21 19.01 16.08
N LEU A 170 6.00 17.93 16.84
CA LEU A 170 5.89 16.58 16.28
C LEU A 170 4.70 16.48 15.34
N THR A 171 4.96 16.07 14.11
CA THR A 171 3.90 15.80 13.14
C THR A 171 3.45 14.35 13.28
N TRP A 172 2.27 14.17 13.87
CA TRP A 172 1.59 12.88 13.98
C TRP A 172 0.64 12.67 12.81
N MET A 173 0.43 11.40 12.41
CA MET A 173 -0.64 11.01 11.49
C MET A 173 -1.77 10.35 12.26
N ASP A 174 -2.97 10.92 12.20
CA ASP A 174 -4.17 10.39 12.85
C ASP A 174 -4.83 9.32 11.99
N ILE A 175 -4.30 8.11 12.00
CA ILE A 175 -4.84 7.00 11.20
C ILE A 175 -5.97 6.26 11.93
N MET A 176 -6.81 5.57 11.16
CA MET A 176 -7.97 4.75 11.58
C MET A 176 -9.14 5.50 12.22
N ASN A 177 -8.90 6.53 13.04
CA ASN A 177 -9.96 7.36 13.62
C ASN A 177 -9.63 8.85 13.60
N GLU A 178 -10.66 9.66 13.83
CA GLU A 178 -10.58 11.12 13.77
C GLU A 178 -10.20 11.78 15.10
N THR A 179 -10.24 11.04 16.21
CA THR A 179 -9.82 11.54 17.53
C THR A 179 -8.31 11.68 17.70
N GLY A 180 -7.52 11.04 16.84
CA GLY A 180 -6.06 10.95 16.99
C GLY A 180 -5.62 9.98 18.10
N SER A 181 -6.53 9.21 18.70
CA SER A 181 -6.19 8.20 19.73
C SER A 181 -5.36 7.03 19.18
N ARG A 182 -5.31 6.88 17.86
CA ARG A 182 -4.50 5.89 17.15
C ARG A 182 -3.34 6.48 16.35
N LYS A 183 -2.93 7.70 16.66
CA LYS A 183 -1.89 8.43 15.91
C LYS A 183 -0.51 7.79 15.92
N ILE A 184 0.18 7.85 14.78
CA ILE A 184 1.53 7.29 14.59
C ILE A 184 2.51 8.40 14.17
N LEU A 185 3.82 8.20 14.37
CA LEU A 185 4.83 9.08 13.79
C LEU A 185 5.27 8.49 12.44
N PRO A 186 5.09 9.21 11.32
CA PRO A 186 5.56 8.74 10.03
C PRO A 186 7.09 8.72 9.99
N PHE A 187 7.67 7.76 9.26
CA PHE A 187 9.09 7.78 8.94
C PHE A 187 9.33 7.18 7.55
N ASP A 188 10.39 7.63 6.88
CA ASP A 188 10.77 7.15 5.56
C ASP A 188 11.14 5.66 5.64
N GLY A 189 10.53 4.83 4.78
CA GLY A 189 10.61 3.38 4.86
C GLY A 189 9.52 2.69 5.71
N MET A 190 8.60 3.44 6.34
CA MET A 190 7.49 2.85 7.10
C MET A 190 6.55 2.02 6.21
N ILE A 191 6.23 0.79 6.62
CA ILE A 191 5.31 -0.11 5.90
C ILE A 191 3.97 -0.28 6.64
N PRO A 192 2.90 -0.79 5.98
CA PRO A 192 1.60 -0.97 6.62
C PRO A 192 1.64 -1.85 7.89
N ALA A 193 2.54 -2.83 7.97
CA ALA A 193 2.76 -3.62 9.17
C ALA A 193 3.13 -2.75 10.38
N ASP A 194 4.07 -1.82 10.22
CA ASP A 194 4.54 -0.89 11.25
C ASP A 194 3.41 0.02 11.75
N ALA A 195 2.67 0.58 10.79
CA ALA A 195 1.52 1.43 11.09
C ALA A 195 0.46 0.66 11.87
N TYR A 196 0.21 -0.60 11.52
CA TYR A 196 -0.78 -1.43 12.16
C TYR A 196 -0.40 -1.81 13.60
N ILE A 197 0.84 -2.27 13.85
CA ILE A 197 1.27 -2.61 15.22
C ILE A 197 1.19 -1.39 16.14
N TRP A 198 1.50 -0.21 15.60
CA TRP A 198 1.47 1.02 16.38
C TRP A 198 0.03 1.49 16.63
N ALA A 199 -0.82 1.50 15.61
CA ALA A 199 -2.20 1.99 15.73
C ALA A 199 -3.15 1.05 16.49
N ARG A 200 -2.94 -0.27 16.42
CA ARG A 200 -3.90 -1.26 16.92
C ARG A 200 -3.75 -1.57 18.41
N TYR A 201 -2.52 -1.69 18.91
CA TYR A 201 -2.18 -2.26 20.22
C TYR A 201 -1.97 -1.18 21.30
N ARG A 202 -2.82 -0.15 21.32
CA ARG A 202 -2.69 1.03 22.21
C ARG A 202 -2.71 0.73 23.71
N HIS A 203 -3.19 -0.44 24.11
CA HIS A 203 -3.18 -0.88 25.50
C HIS A 203 -1.78 -1.29 25.99
N ASP A 204 -0.88 -1.70 25.10
CA ASP A 204 0.50 -2.05 25.46
C ASP A 204 1.38 -0.80 25.42
N THR A 205 1.32 -0.01 26.51
CA THR A 205 2.06 1.26 26.63
C THR A 205 3.57 1.06 26.47
N THR A 206 4.11 -0.06 26.95
CA THR A 206 5.53 -0.39 26.82
C THR A 206 5.90 -0.53 25.34
N LEU A 207 5.10 -1.28 24.56
CA LEU A 207 5.31 -1.37 23.11
C LEU A 207 5.21 0.02 22.45
N MET A 208 4.21 0.83 22.78
CA MET A 208 4.04 2.16 22.20
C MET A 208 5.24 3.08 22.46
N ASP A 209 5.77 3.08 23.68
CA ASP A 209 6.94 3.87 24.08
C ASP A 209 8.20 3.40 23.36
N ARG A 210 8.35 2.08 23.19
CA ARG A 210 9.45 1.51 22.39
C ARG A 210 9.37 1.91 20.93
N LEU A 211 8.20 1.80 20.30
CA LEU A 211 8.01 2.22 18.91
C LEU A 211 8.28 3.73 18.73
N LYS A 212 7.81 4.59 19.66
CA LYS A 212 8.15 6.03 19.67
C LYS A 212 9.67 6.22 19.75
N THR A 213 10.34 5.51 20.66
CA THR A 213 11.79 5.61 20.88
C THR A 213 12.61 5.11 19.68
N ILE A 214 12.17 4.04 19.01
CA ILE A 214 12.80 3.53 17.79
C ILE A 214 12.66 4.57 16.67
N THR A 215 11.45 5.09 16.43
CA THR A 215 11.20 6.10 15.38
C THR A 215 11.96 7.39 15.61
N LEU A 216 12.00 7.91 16.85
CA LEU A 216 12.74 9.14 17.17
C LEU A 216 14.27 8.99 17.08
N ARG A 217 14.79 7.76 17.04
CA ARG A 217 16.23 7.47 16.83
C ARG A 217 16.54 7.08 15.39
N HIS A 218 15.54 6.80 14.57
CA HIS A 218 15.72 6.30 13.21
C HIS A 218 16.35 7.35 12.29
N ILE A 219 16.12 8.64 12.56
CA ILE A 219 16.60 9.75 11.74
C ILE A 219 17.39 10.71 12.60
N ASP A 220 18.46 11.26 12.03
CA ASP A 220 19.34 12.23 12.69
C ASP A 220 18.58 13.51 13.10
N LYS A 221 18.78 13.92 14.35
CA LYS A 221 18.14 15.07 14.99
C LYS A 221 18.88 16.38 14.73
N ALA A 222 20.08 16.32 14.16
CA ALA A 222 20.85 17.51 13.86
C ALA A 222 20.09 18.46 12.92
N ARG A 223 20.27 19.75 13.18
CA ARG A 223 19.78 20.84 12.32
C ARG A 223 20.78 21.15 11.21
N GLY A 224 20.28 21.64 10.09
CA GLY A 224 21.10 22.14 8.99
C GLY A 224 21.31 21.16 7.83
N TYR A 225 20.50 20.09 7.76
CA TYR A 225 20.42 19.26 6.57
C TYR A 225 19.97 20.10 5.37
N TYR A 226 20.58 19.86 4.21
CA TYR A 226 20.16 20.45 2.95
C TYR A 226 19.08 19.59 2.31
N GLY A 227 18.25 20.23 1.48
CA GLY A 227 17.35 19.51 0.59
C GLY A 227 18.15 18.77 -0.48
N GLU A 228 17.59 17.70 -1.02
CA GLU A 228 18.27 16.87 -2.02
C GLU A 228 17.40 16.75 -3.27
N VAL A 229 18.04 16.85 -4.43
CA VAL A 229 17.49 16.47 -5.73
C VAL A 229 18.45 15.49 -6.36
N GLY A 230 18.09 14.22 -6.44
CA GLY A 230 18.95 13.17 -6.97
C GLY A 230 19.18 13.29 -8.48
N ASP A 231 20.20 12.59 -8.97
CA ASP A 231 20.66 12.64 -10.37
C ASP A 231 19.53 12.45 -11.39
N GLN A 232 19.67 13.13 -12.53
CA GLN A 232 18.79 13.01 -13.69
C GLN A 232 17.31 13.30 -13.36
N THR A 233 17.07 14.11 -12.33
CA THR A 233 15.73 14.56 -11.95
C THR A 233 15.31 15.77 -12.78
N VAL A 234 14.04 15.78 -13.17
CA VAL A 234 13.43 16.89 -13.93
C VAL A 234 12.34 17.54 -13.09
N ILE A 235 12.52 18.82 -12.78
CA ILE A 235 11.53 19.66 -12.13
C ILE A 235 11.24 20.85 -13.04
N LYS A 236 9.99 20.98 -13.49
CA LYS A 236 9.61 22.07 -14.39
C LYS A 236 8.27 22.70 -14.08
N ASN A 237 8.17 24.00 -14.35
CA ASN A 237 6.94 24.79 -14.24
C ASN A 237 6.25 24.59 -12.89
N THR A 238 7.01 24.59 -11.79
CA THR A 238 6.53 24.25 -10.45
C THR A 238 6.57 25.50 -9.57
N ARG A 239 5.59 25.66 -8.68
CA ARG A 239 5.53 26.83 -7.80
C ARG A 239 6.38 26.61 -6.55
N ILE A 240 5.77 26.11 -5.47
CA ILE A 240 6.42 26.05 -4.16
C ILE A 240 7.01 24.65 -3.92
N ILE A 241 8.32 24.57 -3.69
CA ILE A 241 9.03 23.42 -3.16
C ILE A 241 9.74 23.85 -1.88
N LYS A 242 9.38 23.23 -0.77
CA LYS A 242 9.93 23.61 0.54
C LYS A 242 10.22 22.41 1.41
N ASP A 243 11.40 22.35 1.99
CA ASP A 243 11.79 21.28 2.93
C ASP A 243 11.64 19.87 2.31
N THR A 244 12.19 19.64 1.11
CA THR A 244 11.99 18.39 0.37
C THR A 244 13.27 17.58 0.15
N LYS A 245 13.12 16.26 0.19
CA LYS A 245 14.12 15.29 -0.27
C LYS A 245 13.55 14.56 -1.49
N ILE A 246 14.22 14.67 -2.63
CA ILE A 246 13.74 14.16 -3.92
C ILE A 246 14.80 13.20 -4.47
N GLY A 247 14.43 11.93 -4.65
CA GLY A 247 15.31 10.90 -5.20
C GLY A 247 15.59 11.07 -6.69
N SER A 248 16.57 10.32 -7.19
CA SER A 248 17.01 10.37 -8.59
C SER A 248 15.92 9.98 -9.58
N MET A 249 16.04 10.46 -10.83
CA MET A 249 15.11 10.15 -11.94
C MET A 249 13.66 10.53 -11.63
N CYS A 250 13.45 11.46 -10.70
CA CYS A 250 12.11 11.93 -10.39
C CYS A 250 11.64 12.88 -11.50
N TYR A 251 10.33 12.85 -11.79
CA TYR A 251 9.72 13.78 -12.74
C TYR A 251 8.62 14.60 -12.07
N ILE A 252 8.85 15.90 -11.94
CA ILE A 252 7.92 16.85 -11.34
C ILE A 252 7.57 17.92 -12.36
N LYS A 253 6.28 18.05 -12.67
CA LYS A 253 5.78 19.04 -13.64
C LYS A 253 4.54 19.71 -13.10
N GLY A 254 4.53 21.04 -13.04
CA GLY A 254 3.29 21.78 -12.76
C GLY A 254 2.77 21.69 -11.34
N ALA A 255 3.57 21.22 -10.37
CA ALA A 255 3.12 21.10 -9.00
C ALA A 255 2.90 22.51 -8.39
N ASN A 256 1.83 22.67 -7.62
CA ASN A 256 1.54 23.94 -6.95
C ASN A 256 2.29 24.05 -5.62
N LYS A 257 2.37 22.94 -4.88
CA LYS A 257 3.01 22.94 -3.55
C LYS A 257 3.50 21.56 -3.16
N LEU A 258 4.80 21.48 -2.89
CA LEU A 258 5.48 20.33 -2.29
C LEU A 258 6.15 20.83 -1.01
N LYS A 259 5.64 20.45 0.16
CA LYS A 259 6.18 20.98 1.43
C LYS A 259 6.42 19.90 2.48
N ASN A 260 7.64 19.84 3.02
CA ASN A 260 8.04 18.91 4.07
C ASN A 260 7.71 17.47 3.65
N ILE A 261 8.31 17.02 2.55
CA ILE A 261 8.05 15.70 1.98
C ILE A 261 9.33 14.97 1.58
N THR A 262 9.27 13.65 1.61
CA THR A 262 10.23 12.77 0.95
C THR A 262 9.57 12.18 -0.30
N ILE A 263 10.24 12.29 -1.44
CA ILE A 263 9.85 11.65 -2.70
C ILE A 263 10.91 10.61 -3.06
N ASN A 264 10.62 9.34 -2.75
CA ASN A 264 11.48 8.23 -3.11
C ASN A 264 11.35 7.94 -4.60
N SER A 265 12.48 7.97 -5.30
CA SER A 265 12.59 7.75 -6.74
C SER A 265 13.95 7.15 -7.06
N SER A 266 13.99 6.27 -8.05
CA SER A 266 15.22 5.68 -8.59
C SER A 266 15.09 5.47 -10.10
N SER A 267 16.18 5.09 -10.76
CA SER A 267 16.17 4.72 -12.18
C SER A 267 15.26 3.54 -12.49
N GLU A 268 15.17 2.57 -11.58
CA GLU A 268 14.35 1.36 -11.76
C GLU A 268 12.87 1.61 -11.40
N ALA A 269 12.62 2.53 -10.47
CA ALA A 269 11.29 2.84 -9.97
C ALA A 269 11.05 4.37 -9.88
N PRO A 270 10.98 5.07 -11.03
CA PRO A 270 10.87 6.51 -11.06
C PRO A 270 9.49 6.98 -10.56
N THR A 271 9.49 7.98 -9.69
CA THR A 271 8.28 8.60 -9.14
C THR A 271 7.94 9.88 -9.89
N GLN A 272 6.65 10.10 -10.14
CA GLN A 272 6.15 11.21 -10.94
C GLN A 272 5.09 12.03 -10.20
N ILE A 273 5.24 13.36 -10.23
CA ILE A 273 4.26 14.32 -9.71
C ILE A 273 3.89 15.30 -10.82
N GLY A 274 2.61 15.37 -11.14
CA GLY A 274 2.06 16.20 -12.21
C GLY A 274 1.37 17.46 -11.74
N GLU A 275 0.58 18.01 -12.66
CA GLU A 275 0.08 19.37 -12.61
C GLU A 275 -0.97 19.57 -11.51
N GLY A 276 -0.93 20.75 -10.87
CA GLY A 276 -1.88 21.19 -9.86
C GLY A 276 -1.77 20.48 -8.50
N VAL A 277 -0.77 19.61 -8.32
CA VAL A 277 -0.62 18.82 -7.09
C VAL A 277 -0.21 19.69 -5.90
N GLU A 278 -0.84 19.44 -4.76
CA GLU A 278 -0.55 20.06 -3.46
C GLU A 278 -0.36 18.99 -2.38
N VAL A 279 0.90 18.72 -1.99
CA VAL A 279 1.21 17.71 -0.97
C VAL A 279 2.08 18.26 0.14
N VAL A 280 1.69 17.97 1.39
CA VAL A 280 2.31 18.56 2.59
C VAL A 280 2.48 17.51 3.69
N ASN A 281 3.64 17.48 4.34
CA ASN A 281 3.94 16.57 5.46
C ASN A 281 3.71 15.10 5.08
N GLY A 282 4.55 14.53 4.22
CA GLY A 282 4.31 13.16 3.78
C GLY A 282 5.47 12.49 3.08
N ILE A 283 5.28 11.20 2.84
CA ILE A 283 6.31 10.32 2.28
C ILE A 283 5.69 9.61 1.07
N VAL A 284 6.35 9.74 -0.08
CA VAL A 284 5.95 9.11 -1.33
C VAL A 284 6.95 8.00 -1.63
N GLY A 285 6.49 6.75 -1.66
CA GLY A 285 7.30 5.58 -2.00
C GLY A 285 7.73 5.53 -3.47
N TYR A 286 8.61 4.58 -3.79
CA TYR A 286 9.12 4.38 -5.14
C TYR A 286 8.04 4.05 -6.17
N GLY A 287 8.24 4.47 -7.43
CA GLY A 287 7.35 4.18 -8.55
C GLY A 287 5.95 4.81 -8.43
N CYS A 288 5.77 5.81 -7.58
CA CYS A 288 4.45 6.42 -7.35
C CYS A 288 4.08 7.43 -8.44
N ARG A 289 2.78 7.67 -8.58
CA ARG A 289 2.22 8.61 -9.56
C ARG A 289 1.15 9.48 -8.91
N ILE A 290 1.42 10.79 -8.80
CA ILE A 290 0.48 11.77 -8.24
C ILE A 290 0.14 12.80 -9.31
N PHE A 291 -1.10 12.86 -9.78
CA PHE A 291 -1.46 13.66 -10.97
C PHE A 291 -2.82 14.36 -10.85
N TYR A 292 -2.99 15.41 -11.67
CA TYR A 292 -4.28 16.03 -11.95
C TYR A 292 -4.92 16.68 -10.71
N GLY A 293 -4.21 17.59 -10.05
CA GLY A 293 -4.78 18.41 -8.98
C GLY A 293 -4.99 17.70 -7.64
N CYS A 294 -4.31 16.57 -7.40
CA CYS A 294 -4.43 15.84 -6.15
C CYS A 294 -3.93 16.62 -4.94
N LYS A 295 -4.54 16.35 -3.78
CA LYS A 295 -4.17 16.97 -2.51
C LYS A 295 -3.85 15.90 -1.47
N ALA A 296 -2.72 16.04 -0.77
CA ALA A 296 -2.39 15.13 0.33
C ALA A 296 -1.75 15.85 1.51
N VAL A 297 -2.17 15.49 2.73
CA VAL A 297 -1.69 16.13 3.95
C VAL A 297 -1.51 15.07 5.04
N ARG A 298 -0.31 14.99 5.65
CA ARG A 298 0.00 13.99 6.70
C ARG A 298 -0.28 12.58 6.19
N PHE A 299 0.53 12.14 5.23
CA PHE A 299 0.25 10.93 4.45
C PHE A 299 1.50 10.10 4.20
N ILE A 300 1.29 8.80 3.98
CA ILE A 300 2.29 7.89 3.41
C ILE A 300 1.65 7.19 2.21
N MET A 301 2.34 7.20 1.08
CA MET A 301 2.01 6.37 -0.09
C MET A 301 3.05 5.27 -0.23
N GLY A 302 2.62 4.02 -0.09
CA GLY A 302 3.43 2.85 -0.34
C GLY A 302 3.77 2.73 -1.83
N GLU A 303 4.80 1.96 -2.13
CA GLU A 303 5.35 1.84 -3.49
C GLU A 303 4.35 1.47 -4.59
N ASN A 304 4.64 1.93 -5.81
CA ASN A 304 3.85 1.67 -7.01
C ASN A 304 2.36 2.07 -6.84
N SER A 305 2.10 3.12 -6.06
CA SER A 305 0.75 3.62 -5.82
C SER A 305 0.42 4.85 -6.66
N ASN A 306 -0.88 5.05 -6.89
CA ASN A 306 -1.41 6.07 -7.77
C ASN A 306 -2.42 6.95 -7.01
N LEU A 307 -2.23 8.27 -7.05
CA LEU A 307 -3.19 9.27 -6.56
C LEU A 307 -3.52 10.21 -7.72
N LYS A 308 -4.77 10.19 -8.21
CA LYS A 308 -5.13 10.84 -9.48
C LYS A 308 -6.42 11.65 -9.40
N TYR A 309 -6.58 12.56 -10.37
CA TYR A 309 -7.84 13.23 -10.71
C TYR A 309 -8.50 13.93 -9.51
N GLY A 310 -7.75 14.73 -8.76
CA GLY A 310 -8.26 15.49 -7.63
C GLY A 310 -8.49 14.70 -6.35
N GLY A 311 -8.04 13.43 -6.30
CA GLY A 311 -8.11 12.62 -5.08
C GLY A 311 -7.44 13.31 -3.87
N ARG A 312 -8.07 13.17 -2.70
CA ARG A 312 -7.62 13.73 -1.42
C ARG A 312 -7.19 12.61 -0.48
N LEU A 313 -5.95 12.68 0.01
CA LEU A 313 -5.38 11.72 0.96
C LEU A 313 -4.90 12.44 2.22
N ILE A 314 -5.68 12.39 3.29
CA ILE A 314 -5.45 13.19 4.50
C ILE A 314 -5.35 12.26 5.70
N ASN A 315 -4.32 12.44 6.55
CA ASN A 315 -4.10 11.62 7.75
C ASN A 315 -4.17 10.12 7.45
N SER A 316 -3.64 9.70 6.31
CA SER A 316 -3.89 8.36 5.77
C SER A 316 -2.63 7.67 5.28
N PHE A 317 -2.56 6.36 5.54
CA PHE A 317 -1.57 5.46 4.97
C PHE A 317 -2.21 4.70 3.81
N LEU A 318 -1.70 4.90 2.59
CA LEU A 318 -2.08 4.16 1.40
C LEU A 318 -1.05 3.06 1.11
N GLY A 319 -1.40 1.79 1.34
CA GLY A 319 -0.52 0.66 1.08
C GLY A 319 -0.14 0.51 -0.39
N SER A 320 0.93 -0.21 -0.66
CA SER A 320 1.52 -0.33 -2.01
C SER A 320 0.56 -0.90 -3.06
N ASN A 321 0.86 -0.70 -4.35
CA ASN A 321 0.05 -1.17 -5.48
C ASN A 321 -1.41 -0.69 -5.44
N SER A 322 -1.67 0.45 -4.82
CA SER A 322 -3.02 0.97 -4.65
C SER A 322 -3.30 2.14 -5.58
N THR A 323 -4.57 2.35 -5.91
CA THR A 323 -5.02 3.48 -6.71
C THR A 323 -6.19 4.18 -6.05
N ILE A 324 -6.04 5.49 -5.83
CA ILE A 324 -7.12 6.40 -5.49
C ILE A 324 -7.27 7.44 -6.61
N SER A 325 -8.48 7.58 -7.15
CA SER A 325 -8.82 8.61 -8.13
C SER A 325 -10.10 9.33 -7.74
N CYS A 326 -10.10 10.66 -7.81
CA CYS A 326 -11.28 11.51 -7.59
C CYS A 326 -11.93 11.48 -6.19
N CYS A 327 -11.41 10.72 -5.21
CA CYS A 327 -12.13 10.47 -3.95
C CYS A 327 -11.59 11.25 -2.76
N GLU A 328 -12.35 11.27 -1.67
CA GLU A 328 -11.89 11.74 -0.36
C GLU A 328 -11.58 10.57 0.58
N VAL A 329 -10.33 10.52 1.05
CA VAL A 329 -9.79 9.49 1.95
C VAL A 329 -9.16 10.18 3.17
N LEU A 330 -9.82 10.04 4.32
CA LEU A 330 -9.50 10.75 5.56
C LEU A 330 -9.33 9.80 6.76
N ASN A 331 -8.19 9.90 7.46
CA ASN A 331 -7.91 9.14 8.70
C ASN A 331 -7.97 7.60 8.51
N ASN A 332 -7.27 7.07 7.51
CA ASN A 332 -7.32 5.64 7.17
C ASN A 332 -5.96 4.93 7.29
N LEU A 333 -6.03 3.64 7.63
CA LEU A 333 -4.94 2.70 7.40
C LEU A 333 -5.39 1.69 6.34
N ILE A 334 -4.81 1.80 5.15
CA ILE A 334 -5.18 0.99 3.97
C ILE A 334 -3.99 0.09 3.63
N PHE A 335 -4.21 -1.22 3.66
CA PHE A 335 -3.20 -2.20 3.26
C PHE A 335 -3.13 -2.32 1.72
N PRO A 336 -2.10 -2.99 1.19
CA PRO A 336 -1.83 -3.02 -0.25
C PRO A 336 -2.97 -3.51 -1.15
N SER A 337 -2.88 -3.10 -2.43
CA SER A 337 -3.81 -3.48 -3.50
C SER A 337 -5.24 -2.99 -3.27
N HIS A 338 -5.38 -1.73 -2.89
CA HIS A 338 -6.64 -1.02 -2.76
C HIS A 338 -7.02 -0.29 -4.05
N GLU A 339 -8.26 -0.44 -4.50
CA GLU A 339 -8.77 0.22 -5.71
C GLU A 339 -10.00 1.09 -5.37
N GLN A 340 -9.90 2.39 -5.68
CA GLN A 340 -10.98 3.35 -5.50
C GLN A 340 -10.87 4.44 -6.58
N HIS A 341 -11.68 4.37 -7.63
CA HIS A 341 -11.46 5.17 -8.84
C HIS A 341 -12.52 6.25 -9.14
N HIS A 342 -13.59 6.32 -8.36
CA HIS A 342 -14.81 7.07 -8.73
C HIS A 342 -15.11 8.21 -7.77
N ASN A 343 -15.32 9.41 -8.32
CA ASN A 343 -15.42 10.70 -7.63
C ASN A 343 -16.37 10.75 -6.43
N ASN A 344 -17.45 9.97 -6.48
CA ASN A 344 -18.52 10.00 -5.50
C ASN A 344 -18.35 8.99 -4.35
N SER A 345 -17.16 8.46 -4.11
CA SER A 345 -16.90 7.55 -2.98
C SER A 345 -16.10 8.22 -1.86
N PHE A 346 -16.46 7.90 -0.62
CA PHE A 346 -15.82 8.40 0.61
C PHE A 346 -15.31 7.24 1.43
N LEU A 347 -14.11 7.40 1.99
CA LEU A 347 -13.53 6.46 2.94
C LEU A 347 -12.97 7.24 4.13
N VAL A 348 -13.64 7.16 5.27
CA VAL A 348 -13.29 7.94 6.47
C VAL A 348 -13.24 7.03 7.69
N ALA A 349 -12.22 7.20 8.51
CA ALA A 349 -12.03 6.47 9.77
C ALA A 349 -12.12 4.94 9.59
N ALA A 350 -11.23 4.37 8.77
CA ALA A 350 -11.23 2.95 8.46
C ALA A 350 -9.85 2.28 8.53
N LEU A 351 -9.86 1.03 8.96
CA LEU A 351 -8.84 0.03 8.68
C LEU A 351 -9.35 -0.90 7.57
N VAL A 352 -8.69 -0.86 6.41
CA VAL A 352 -9.00 -1.73 5.26
C VAL A 352 -7.82 -2.65 5.02
N LYS A 353 -8.00 -3.96 5.27
CA LYS A 353 -6.91 -4.95 5.29
C LYS A 353 -6.45 -5.46 3.91
N GLY A 354 -6.68 -4.67 2.86
CA GLY A 354 -6.07 -4.82 1.54
C GLY A 354 -6.92 -5.64 0.57
N GLN A 355 -6.45 -5.75 -0.68
CA GLN A 355 -7.19 -6.41 -1.78
C GLN A 355 -8.61 -5.88 -1.96
N SER A 356 -8.87 -4.62 -1.58
CA SER A 356 -10.21 -4.06 -1.48
C SER A 356 -10.60 -3.29 -2.74
N ASN A 357 -11.91 -3.17 -2.97
CA ASN A 357 -12.46 -2.37 -4.06
C ASN A 357 -13.62 -1.52 -3.56
N ILE A 358 -13.46 -0.20 -3.56
CA ILE A 358 -14.50 0.74 -3.15
C ILE A 358 -15.23 1.25 -4.40
N ALA A 359 -16.49 0.84 -4.57
CA ALA A 359 -17.25 1.17 -5.77
C ALA A 359 -17.74 2.63 -5.77
N ALA A 360 -18.18 3.10 -6.94
CA ALA A 360 -18.77 4.43 -7.09
C ALA A 360 -19.98 4.63 -6.16
N GLY A 361 -20.04 5.79 -5.52
CA GLY A 361 -21.14 6.17 -4.63
C GLY A 361 -21.09 5.51 -3.26
N ALA A 362 -20.08 4.68 -2.98
CA ALA A 362 -19.92 4.08 -1.66
C ALA A 362 -19.54 5.17 -0.64
N THR A 363 -20.42 5.41 0.34
CA THR A 363 -20.18 6.31 1.46
C THR A 363 -19.80 5.47 2.69
N VAL A 364 -18.52 5.13 2.80
CA VAL A 364 -17.93 4.47 3.98
C VAL A 364 -17.37 5.57 4.88
N GLY A 365 -18.26 6.43 5.38
CA GLY A 365 -17.83 7.73 5.93
C GLY A 365 -18.68 8.29 7.06
N SER A 366 -18.21 9.45 7.54
CA SER A 366 -18.62 10.26 8.69
C SER A 366 -19.03 9.49 9.94
N ASN A 367 -18.07 9.30 10.85
CA ASN A 367 -18.31 8.84 12.22
C ASN A 367 -18.98 9.92 13.11
N HIS A 368 -19.31 11.09 12.57
CA HIS A 368 -20.03 12.17 13.26
C HIS A 368 -21.52 11.82 13.43
N ASN A 369 -21.80 10.83 14.26
CA ASN A 369 -23.14 10.30 14.51
C ASN A 369 -23.82 10.96 15.74
N SER A 370 -23.54 12.25 15.99
CA SER A 370 -23.90 13.03 17.21
C SER A 370 -23.30 12.53 18.54
N ARG A 371 -22.45 11.50 18.49
CA ARG A 371 -21.63 11.02 19.62
C ARG A 371 -20.14 11.30 19.33
N ALA A 372 -19.26 10.83 20.20
CA ALA A 372 -17.82 10.95 19.99
C ALA A 372 -17.41 10.34 18.62
N ASN A 373 -16.46 10.98 17.95
CA ASN A 373 -15.91 10.59 16.66
C ASN A 373 -14.82 9.50 16.79
N ASP A 374 -15.02 8.55 17.71
CA ASP A 374 -14.10 7.46 18.04
C ASP A 374 -14.45 6.14 17.34
N ASN A 375 -15.48 6.15 16.48
CA ASN A 375 -15.97 4.97 15.78
C ASN A 375 -15.23 4.76 14.45
N GLU A 376 -15.00 3.48 14.12
CA GLU A 376 -14.16 3.06 13.00
C GLU A 376 -14.82 1.94 12.18
N ILE A 377 -14.47 1.84 10.90
CA ILE A 377 -14.72 0.65 10.10
C ILE A 377 -13.50 -0.26 10.15
N LYS A 378 -13.73 -1.55 10.40
CA LYS A 378 -12.69 -2.58 10.26
C LYS A 378 -13.12 -3.59 9.21
N ALA A 379 -12.44 -3.57 8.07
CA ALA A 379 -12.74 -4.45 6.96
C ALA A 379 -11.59 -5.43 6.68
N GLY A 380 -11.93 -6.72 6.55
CA GLY A 380 -11.03 -7.78 6.12
C GLY A 380 -10.51 -7.58 4.70
N ARG A 381 -9.67 -8.52 4.25
CA ARG A 381 -9.14 -8.52 2.88
C ARG A 381 -10.27 -8.63 1.88
N GLY A 382 -10.16 -8.09 0.67
CA GLY A 382 -11.20 -8.31 -0.33
C GLY A 382 -12.51 -7.56 -0.11
N PHE A 383 -12.56 -6.63 0.86
CA PHE A 383 -13.76 -5.86 1.15
C PHE A 383 -14.24 -5.07 -0.06
N TRP A 384 -15.51 -5.24 -0.40
CA TRP A 384 -16.13 -4.61 -1.56
C TRP A 384 -17.49 -4.01 -1.21
N PRO A 385 -17.54 -2.73 -0.79
CA PRO A 385 -18.78 -1.99 -0.77
C PRO A 385 -19.24 -1.71 -2.21
N GLY A 386 -20.36 -2.32 -2.61
CA GLY A 386 -20.93 -2.16 -3.95
C GLY A 386 -21.42 -0.73 -4.22
N LEU A 387 -21.92 -0.51 -5.44
CA LEU A 387 -22.35 0.82 -5.89
C LEU A 387 -23.36 1.44 -4.92
N CYS A 388 -23.20 2.72 -4.60
CA CYS A 388 -24.13 3.47 -3.74
C CYS A 388 -24.44 2.78 -2.40
N THR A 389 -23.44 2.16 -1.78
CA THR A 389 -23.57 1.63 -0.43
C THR A 389 -23.34 2.74 0.60
N SER A 390 -24.15 2.77 1.66
CA SER A 390 -23.92 3.67 2.80
C SER A 390 -23.78 2.87 4.08
N ILE A 391 -22.66 3.03 4.78
CA ILE A 391 -22.31 2.21 5.96
C ILE A 391 -22.23 3.10 7.19
N LYS A 392 -22.83 2.66 8.28
CA LYS A 392 -22.77 3.33 9.57
C LYS A 392 -21.57 2.86 10.41
N HIS A 393 -20.85 3.80 11.03
CA HIS A 393 -19.81 3.49 12.01
C HIS A 393 -20.40 3.26 13.43
N PRO A 394 -19.78 2.39 14.25
CA PRO A 394 -18.73 1.43 13.89
C PRO A 394 -19.32 0.20 13.20
N SER A 395 -18.58 -0.39 12.26
CA SER A 395 -18.96 -1.66 11.63
C SER A 395 -17.74 -2.51 11.31
N THR A 396 -17.93 -3.82 11.30
CA THR A 396 -16.85 -4.77 10.98
C THR A 396 -17.27 -5.80 9.95
N PHE A 397 -16.31 -6.20 9.11
CA PHE A 397 -16.54 -7.08 7.97
C PHE A 397 -15.42 -8.11 7.87
N ALA A 398 -15.79 -9.38 7.76
CA ALA A 398 -14.92 -10.50 7.46
C ALA A 398 -14.34 -10.38 6.04
N SER A 399 -13.33 -11.18 5.75
CA SER A 399 -12.66 -11.15 4.47
C SER A 399 -13.62 -11.49 3.32
N PHE A 400 -13.47 -10.79 2.21
CA PHE A 400 -14.24 -10.90 0.98
C PHE A 400 -15.73 -10.65 1.17
N THR A 401 -16.10 -9.77 2.10
CA THR A 401 -17.49 -9.28 2.21
C THR A 401 -17.82 -8.34 1.04
N LEU A 402 -18.82 -8.72 0.24
CA LEU A 402 -19.42 -7.89 -0.80
C LEU A 402 -20.73 -7.29 -0.27
N MET A 403 -20.89 -5.98 -0.32
CA MET A 403 -22.14 -5.34 0.04
C MET A 403 -22.95 -4.99 -1.20
N ALA A 404 -24.19 -5.45 -1.26
CA ALA A 404 -25.14 -5.04 -2.28
C ALA A 404 -25.46 -3.55 -2.14
N LYS A 405 -25.79 -2.90 -3.27
CA LYS A 405 -26.25 -1.51 -3.30
C LYS A 405 -27.36 -1.29 -2.27
N GLY A 406 -27.21 -0.24 -1.45
CA GLY A 406 -28.21 0.13 -0.46
C GLY A 406 -27.64 0.89 0.73
N SER A 407 -28.54 1.49 1.52
CA SER A 407 -28.19 2.14 2.77
C SER A 407 -28.26 1.14 3.91
N TYR A 408 -27.23 1.06 4.75
CA TYR A 408 -27.15 0.18 5.92
C TYR A 408 -27.24 1.07 7.17
N PRO A 409 -28.47 1.30 7.69
CA PRO A 409 -28.73 2.36 8.69
C PRO A 409 -28.24 2.02 10.10
N SER A 410 -27.78 0.79 10.32
CA SER A 410 -27.36 0.25 11.60
C SER A 410 -25.89 -0.18 11.53
N GLU A 411 -25.23 -0.14 12.67
CA GLU A 411 -23.94 -0.79 12.88
C GLU A 411 -24.04 -2.28 12.53
N VAL A 412 -23.11 -2.79 11.72
CA VAL A 412 -23.07 -4.20 11.31
C VAL A 412 -21.78 -4.88 11.73
N ASN A 413 -21.88 -6.18 12.05
CA ASN A 413 -20.76 -7.04 12.37
C ASN A 413 -20.89 -8.34 11.55
N ILE A 414 -20.33 -8.32 10.35
CA ILE A 414 -20.40 -9.43 9.41
C ILE A 414 -19.17 -10.30 9.61
N TYR A 415 -19.35 -11.46 10.24
CA TYR A 415 -18.26 -12.41 10.50
C TYR A 415 -18.27 -13.64 9.57
N LEU A 416 -19.21 -13.72 8.62
CA LEU A 416 -19.22 -14.75 7.57
C LEU A 416 -18.37 -14.29 6.37
N PRO A 417 -17.23 -14.94 6.07
CA PRO A 417 -16.34 -14.50 5.00
C PRO A 417 -16.88 -14.88 3.61
N PHE A 418 -16.36 -14.24 2.57
CA PHE A 418 -16.78 -14.44 1.18
C PHE A 418 -18.28 -14.24 0.95
N SER A 419 -18.93 -13.44 1.79
CA SER A 419 -20.37 -13.28 1.80
C SER A 419 -20.86 -12.14 0.90
N LEU A 420 -22.12 -12.25 0.46
CA LEU A 420 -22.89 -11.10 -0.02
C LEU A 420 -23.82 -10.65 1.10
N VAL A 421 -23.74 -9.36 1.46
CA VAL A 421 -24.62 -8.72 2.43
C VAL A 421 -25.58 -7.82 1.67
N ASN A 422 -26.87 -7.95 1.95
CA ASN A 422 -27.93 -7.20 1.28
C ASN A 422 -28.89 -6.60 2.31
N ASN A 423 -29.13 -5.29 2.23
CA ASN A 423 -30.20 -4.66 2.99
C ASN A 423 -31.55 -4.83 2.27
N ASN A 424 -32.39 -5.76 2.73
CA ASN A 424 -33.70 -5.99 2.14
C ASN A 424 -34.76 -5.09 2.79
N VAL A 425 -34.96 -3.91 2.21
CA VAL A 425 -35.87 -2.88 2.71
C VAL A 425 -37.32 -3.33 2.73
N SER A 426 -37.78 -4.07 1.71
CA SER A 426 -39.20 -4.45 1.60
C SER A 426 -39.64 -5.47 2.65
N LYS A 427 -38.69 -6.27 3.16
CA LYS A 427 -38.92 -7.24 4.23
C LYS A 427 -38.38 -6.80 5.59
N ASP A 428 -37.87 -5.56 5.68
CA ASP A 428 -37.17 -5.03 6.85
C ASP A 428 -36.19 -6.03 7.47
N GLN A 429 -35.24 -6.53 6.67
CA GLN A 429 -34.29 -7.54 7.14
C GLN A 429 -32.90 -7.38 6.53
N LEU A 430 -31.87 -7.77 7.27
CA LEU A 430 -30.52 -7.90 6.74
C LEU A 430 -30.33 -9.32 6.20
N GLU A 431 -29.99 -9.47 4.92
CA GLU A 431 -29.76 -10.76 4.30
C GLU A 431 -28.26 -10.98 4.09
N ILE A 432 -27.75 -12.15 4.49
CA ILE A 432 -26.35 -12.53 4.35
C ILE A 432 -26.29 -13.87 3.62
N MET A 433 -25.56 -13.91 2.51
CA MET A 433 -25.30 -15.14 1.78
C MET A 433 -23.83 -15.56 1.96
N PRO A 434 -23.53 -16.59 2.76
CA PRO A 434 -22.17 -17.12 2.91
C PRO A 434 -21.65 -17.71 1.59
N ALA A 435 -20.31 -17.69 1.43
CA ALA A 435 -19.61 -18.24 0.27
C ALA A 435 -20.15 -17.77 -1.10
N PHE A 436 -20.71 -16.55 -1.18
CA PHE A 436 -21.28 -15.98 -2.40
C PHE A 436 -20.28 -15.97 -3.55
N TRP A 437 -19.03 -15.61 -3.29
CA TRP A 437 -17.98 -15.61 -4.32
C TRP A 437 -17.78 -17.01 -4.91
N TRP A 438 -17.64 -18.02 -4.07
CA TRP A 438 -17.44 -19.40 -4.49
C TRP A 438 -18.63 -19.97 -5.26
N LEU A 439 -19.85 -19.63 -4.84
CA LEU A 439 -21.09 -20.15 -5.42
C LEU A 439 -21.52 -19.42 -6.70
N TYR A 440 -21.39 -18.09 -6.74
CA TYR A 440 -22.03 -17.26 -7.76
C TYR A 440 -21.13 -16.29 -8.50
N ASN A 441 -19.93 -16.00 -7.99
CA ASN A 441 -18.99 -15.05 -8.59
C ASN A 441 -17.54 -15.59 -8.66
N MET A 442 -17.39 -16.88 -8.96
CA MET A 442 -16.08 -17.56 -8.99
C MET A 442 -15.12 -16.91 -10.00
N TYR A 443 -15.66 -16.42 -11.14
CA TYR A 443 -14.85 -15.72 -12.14
C TYR A 443 -14.13 -14.51 -11.52
N ALA A 444 -14.83 -13.66 -10.77
CA ALA A 444 -14.23 -12.47 -10.17
C ALA A 444 -13.26 -12.82 -9.04
N MET A 445 -13.59 -13.81 -8.20
CA MET A 445 -12.70 -14.30 -7.13
C MET A 445 -11.34 -14.75 -7.72
N ALA A 446 -11.36 -15.68 -8.67
CA ALA A 446 -10.14 -16.22 -9.28
C ALA A 446 -9.39 -15.17 -10.13
N ARG A 447 -10.11 -14.29 -10.83
CA ARG A 447 -9.50 -13.22 -11.66
C ARG A 447 -8.83 -12.15 -10.81
N ASN A 448 -9.41 -11.79 -9.66
CA ASN A 448 -8.85 -10.74 -8.82
C ASN A 448 -7.51 -11.16 -8.24
N GLU A 449 -7.40 -12.39 -7.74
CA GLU A 449 -6.13 -12.97 -7.28
C GLU A 449 -5.03 -12.89 -8.35
N TRP A 450 -5.32 -13.39 -9.56
CA TRP A 450 -4.40 -13.29 -10.72
C TRP A 450 -4.03 -11.85 -11.07
N LYS A 451 -5.01 -10.92 -11.00
CA LYS A 451 -4.78 -9.51 -11.28
C LYS A 451 -3.86 -8.86 -10.26
N TYR A 452 -4.03 -9.12 -8.97
CA TYR A 452 -3.20 -8.50 -7.95
C TYR A 452 -1.74 -8.91 -8.11
N LEU A 453 -1.48 -10.19 -8.35
CA LEU A 453 -0.13 -10.70 -8.66
C LEU A 453 0.49 -10.01 -9.87
N ASN A 454 -0.26 -9.85 -10.96
CA ASN A 454 0.26 -9.22 -12.18
C ASN A 454 0.43 -7.69 -12.07
N ARG A 455 -0.34 -7.05 -11.19
CA ARG A 455 -0.29 -5.60 -10.92
C ARG A 455 0.79 -5.24 -9.91
N ASP A 456 1.33 -6.19 -9.15
CA ASP A 456 2.46 -5.94 -8.28
C ASP A 456 3.73 -5.68 -9.12
N LYS A 457 3.98 -4.39 -9.39
CA LYS A 457 5.14 -3.90 -10.14
C LYS A 457 6.17 -3.22 -9.24
N ARG A 458 6.11 -3.46 -7.92
CA ARG A 458 7.11 -2.95 -6.99
C ARG A 458 8.47 -3.55 -7.31
N ILE A 459 9.47 -2.68 -7.39
CA ILE A 459 10.87 -3.07 -7.51
C ILE A 459 11.43 -3.42 -6.13
N TYR A 460 11.18 -2.58 -5.11
CA TYR A 460 11.69 -2.77 -3.75
C TYR A 460 10.61 -3.39 -2.84
N ARG A 461 10.60 -4.72 -2.72
CA ARG A 461 9.53 -5.42 -2.00
C ARG A 461 9.80 -5.53 -0.50
N VAL A 462 9.72 -4.41 0.23
CA VAL A 462 9.91 -4.39 1.70
C VAL A 462 8.74 -5.06 2.45
N GLN A 463 7.49 -4.71 2.11
CA GLN A 463 6.31 -5.39 2.66
C GLN A 463 6.01 -6.66 1.85
N ASN A 464 6.12 -7.82 2.48
CA ASN A 464 5.64 -9.07 1.92
C ASN A 464 4.10 -9.13 1.96
N ILE A 465 3.46 -9.71 0.92
CA ILE A 465 2.01 -9.72 0.75
C ILE A 465 1.53 -11.12 0.36
N GLU A 466 0.53 -11.64 1.08
CA GLU A 466 -0.25 -12.81 0.68
C GLU A 466 -1.38 -12.38 -0.26
N TYR A 467 -1.37 -12.88 -1.50
CA TYR A 467 -2.37 -12.57 -2.52
C TYR A 467 -3.47 -13.63 -2.66
N ALA A 468 -3.22 -14.86 -2.20
CA ALA A 468 -4.16 -15.98 -2.35
C ALA A 468 -5.43 -15.70 -1.56
N ALA A 469 -6.60 -15.75 -2.21
CA ALA A 469 -7.87 -15.47 -1.54
C ALA A 469 -8.13 -16.43 -0.37
N LEU A 470 -7.73 -17.70 -0.53
CA LEU A 470 -7.75 -18.71 0.51
C LEU A 470 -6.36 -18.83 1.15
N ALA A 471 -6.27 -18.40 2.39
CA ALA A 471 -5.07 -18.42 3.21
C ALA A 471 -5.45 -18.69 4.68
N PRO A 472 -4.50 -18.93 5.60
CA PRO A 472 -4.81 -19.33 6.97
C PRO A 472 -5.79 -18.41 7.71
N ASP A 473 -5.69 -17.08 7.53
CA ASP A 473 -6.62 -16.11 8.12
C ASP A 473 -8.07 -16.35 7.68
N THR A 474 -8.30 -16.45 6.38
CA THR A 474 -9.62 -16.75 5.82
C THR A 474 -10.08 -18.18 6.11
N GLY A 475 -9.15 -19.12 6.26
CA GLY A 475 -9.45 -20.50 6.63
C GLY A 475 -10.05 -20.58 8.04
N GLU A 476 -9.45 -19.88 9.00
CA GLU A 476 -9.99 -19.80 10.36
C GLU A 476 -11.31 -19.00 10.39
N GLU A 477 -11.45 -17.90 9.65
CA GLU A 477 -12.75 -17.20 9.51
C GLU A 477 -13.86 -18.13 8.97
N ILE A 478 -13.52 -19.02 8.02
CA ILE A 478 -14.46 -20.02 7.50
C ILE A 478 -14.79 -21.07 8.58
N ILE A 479 -13.79 -21.58 9.30
CA ILE A 479 -14.00 -22.59 10.34
C ILE A 479 -14.91 -22.06 11.44
N ASP A 480 -14.67 -20.83 11.92
CA ASP A 480 -15.53 -20.18 12.91
C ASP A 480 -16.97 -20.02 12.40
N SER A 481 -17.14 -19.81 11.08
CA SER A 481 -18.44 -19.70 10.43
C SER A 481 -19.17 -21.04 10.27
N LEU A 482 -18.43 -22.17 10.20
CA LEU A 482 -19.03 -23.50 10.10
C LEU A 482 -19.85 -23.82 11.35
N ASP A 483 -19.39 -23.43 12.54
CA ASP A 483 -20.08 -23.72 13.80
C ASP A 483 -21.49 -23.12 13.84
N LEU A 484 -21.66 -21.88 13.36
CA LEU A 484 -22.98 -21.25 13.23
C LEU A 484 -23.88 -22.02 12.26
N LEU A 485 -23.38 -22.31 11.06
CA LEU A 485 -24.18 -22.98 10.03
C LEU A 485 -24.52 -24.42 10.43
N GLU A 486 -23.59 -25.15 11.04
CA GLU A 486 -23.79 -26.50 11.54
C GLU A 486 -24.82 -26.54 12.67
N HIS A 487 -24.78 -25.56 13.57
CA HIS A 487 -25.79 -25.38 14.62
C HIS A 487 -27.19 -25.22 14.03
N GLU A 488 -27.36 -24.22 13.16
CA GLU A 488 -28.68 -23.87 12.64
C GLU A 488 -29.23 -24.91 11.65
N LEU A 489 -28.37 -25.63 10.93
CA LEU A 489 -28.76 -26.71 10.01
C LEU A 489 -28.91 -28.07 10.69
N LYS A 490 -28.55 -28.19 11.98
CA LYS A 490 -28.55 -29.45 12.74
C LYS A 490 -27.67 -30.54 12.12
N LEU A 491 -26.47 -30.14 11.68
CA LEU A 491 -25.53 -31.01 10.98
C LEU A 491 -24.45 -31.62 11.89
N GLN A 492 -24.56 -31.48 13.20
CA GLN A 492 -23.56 -32.02 14.14
C GLN A 492 -23.38 -33.53 13.95
N GLY A 493 -22.13 -33.97 13.95
CA GLY A 493 -21.76 -35.39 13.79
C GLY A 493 -21.89 -35.94 12.38
N HIS A 494 -22.39 -35.16 11.41
CA HIS A 494 -22.37 -35.58 10.02
C HIS A 494 -20.95 -35.56 9.46
N ASN A 495 -20.67 -36.46 8.51
CA ASN A 495 -19.38 -36.50 7.86
C ASN A 495 -19.20 -35.27 6.94
N ARG A 496 -18.39 -34.31 7.40
CA ARG A 496 -18.08 -33.06 6.67
C ARG A 496 -17.42 -33.32 5.32
N GLU A 497 -16.60 -34.36 5.20
CA GLU A 497 -15.99 -34.75 3.93
C GLU A 497 -17.06 -35.20 2.93
N GLU A 498 -17.99 -36.06 3.34
CA GLU A 498 -19.10 -36.47 2.48
C GLU A 498 -19.93 -35.27 2.04
N ILE A 499 -20.34 -34.39 2.98
CA ILE A 499 -21.11 -33.18 2.67
C ILE A 499 -20.43 -32.33 1.61
N ALA A 500 -19.10 -32.13 1.69
CA ALA A 500 -18.34 -31.32 0.73
C ALA A 500 -18.51 -31.82 -0.72
N PHE A 501 -18.66 -33.13 -0.91
CA PHE A 501 -18.73 -33.81 -2.21
C PHE A 501 -20.13 -34.36 -2.56
N THR A 502 -21.12 -34.15 -1.69
CA THR A 502 -22.52 -34.50 -1.96
C THR A 502 -23.07 -33.74 -3.16
N LYS A 503 -23.95 -34.39 -3.95
CA LYS A 503 -24.61 -33.75 -5.11
C LYS A 503 -25.45 -32.53 -4.70
N GLU A 504 -25.48 -31.52 -5.57
CA GLU A 504 -26.17 -30.24 -5.30
C GLU A 504 -27.70 -30.36 -5.14
N ASP A 505 -28.31 -31.45 -5.61
CA ASP A 505 -29.76 -31.73 -5.50
C ASP A 505 -30.20 -32.05 -4.06
N ILE A 506 -29.31 -32.65 -3.26
CA ILE A 506 -29.55 -32.93 -1.83
C ILE A 506 -29.71 -31.63 -1.03
N ALA A 507 -29.19 -30.50 -1.53
CA ALA A 507 -29.42 -29.20 -0.91
C ALA A 507 -30.91 -28.82 -0.84
N ASN A 508 -31.77 -29.40 -1.70
CA ASN A 508 -33.21 -29.16 -1.67
C ASN A 508 -33.89 -29.77 -0.43
N ASN A 509 -33.21 -30.64 0.31
CA ASN A 509 -33.70 -31.21 1.57
C ASN A 509 -33.48 -30.28 2.78
N TYR A 510 -32.78 -29.15 2.58
CA TYR A 510 -32.44 -28.20 3.64
C TYR A 510 -33.10 -26.83 3.39
N PRO A 511 -33.37 -26.04 4.44
CA PRO A 511 -34.00 -24.73 4.27
C PRO A 511 -33.12 -23.78 3.46
N ASP A 512 -33.72 -23.08 2.51
CA ASP A 512 -33.05 -22.03 1.72
C ASP A 512 -32.83 -20.72 2.51
N ARG A 513 -33.44 -20.60 3.70
CA ARG A 513 -33.35 -19.43 4.58
C ARG A 513 -33.35 -19.85 6.04
N ILE A 514 -32.44 -19.29 6.84
CA ILE A 514 -32.48 -19.35 8.30
C ILE A 514 -32.72 -17.93 8.82
N TYR A 515 -33.72 -17.78 9.69
CA TYR A 515 -34.10 -16.51 10.31
C TYR A 515 -33.51 -16.45 11.72
N LEU A 516 -32.64 -15.48 11.96
CA LEU A 516 -31.94 -15.30 13.22
C LEU A 516 -32.45 -14.03 13.91
N ASN A 517 -33.22 -14.23 14.98
CA ASN A 517 -33.67 -13.16 15.86
C ASN A 517 -32.54 -12.76 16.81
N ASN A 518 -32.32 -11.46 17.02
CA ASN A 518 -31.26 -10.93 17.88
C ASN A 518 -29.83 -11.39 17.51
N ALA A 519 -29.60 -11.71 16.23
CA ALA A 519 -28.27 -12.07 15.76
C ALA A 519 -27.30 -10.90 15.92
N SER A 520 -26.05 -11.18 16.28
CA SER A 520 -25.00 -10.16 16.43
C SER A 520 -24.50 -9.56 15.10
N PHE A 521 -25.22 -9.80 13.99
CA PHE A 521 -24.89 -9.27 12.66
C PHE A 521 -25.22 -7.78 12.50
N GLU A 522 -26.24 -7.29 13.22
CA GLU A 522 -26.68 -5.92 13.11
C GLU A 522 -27.23 -5.40 14.43
N ARG A 523 -26.90 -4.15 14.76
CA ARG A 523 -27.44 -3.44 15.92
C ARG A 523 -28.86 -2.91 15.64
N SER A 524 -29.82 -3.80 15.44
CA SER A 524 -31.23 -3.44 15.28
C SER A 524 -32.16 -4.50 15.87
N LYS A 525 -33.47 -4.22 15.90
CA LYS A 525 -34.50 -5.19 16.31
C LYS A 525 -34.96 -6.09 15.17
N ARG A 526 -34.50 -5.84 13.95
CA ARG A 526 -34.98 -6.52 12.75
C ARG A 526 -34.28 -7.86 12.57
N VAL A 527 -34.90 -8.75 11.80
CA VAL A 527 -34.39 -10.11 11.62
C VAL A 527 -33.16 -10.09 10.70
N SER A 528 -32.16 -10.91 11.03
CA SER A 528 -31.08 -11.23 10.11
C SER A 528 -31.36 -12.59 9.46
N VAL A 529 -31.14 -12.71 8.16
CA VAL A 529 -31.47 -13.92 7.40
C VAL A 529 -30.23 -14.45 6.69
N ILE A 530 -29.86 -15.70 6.97
CA ILE A 530 -28.85 -16.41 6.20
C ILE A 530 -29.53 -17.04 4.98
N LEU A 531 -29.07 -16.66 3.79
CA LEU A 531 -29.56 -17.19 2.52
C LEU A 531 -28.72 -18.39 2.06
N LYS A 532 -29.39 -19.44 1.58
CA LYS A 532 -28.78 -20.67 1.06
C LYS A 532 -27.76 -21.30 2.03
N PRO A 533 -28.11 -21.45 3.32
CA PRO A 533 -27.18 -21.83 4.37
C PRO A 533 -26.48 -23.16 4.10
N PHE A 534 -27.20 -24.20 3.65
CA PHE A 534 -26.61 -25.49 3.34
C PHE A 534 -25.60 -25.42 2.18
N LYS A 535 -25.93 -24.70 1.11
CA LYS A 535 -25.00 -24.49 -0.02
C LYS A 535 -23.78 -23.70 0.40
N GLY A 536 -23.95 -22.71 1.29
CA GLY A 536 -22.86 -21.97 1.90
C GLY A 536 -21.95 -22.84 2.76
N TYR A 537 -22.53 -23.68 3.61
CA TYR A 537 -21.82 -24.66 4.44
C TYR A 537 -21.00 -25.63 3.58
N GLN A 538 -21.63 -26.23 2.58
CA GLN A 538 -20.96 -27.10 1.61
C GLN A 538 -19.82 -26.38 0.87
N ALA A 539 -20.05 -25.14 0.43
CA ALA A 539 -19.03 -24.34 -0.25
C ALA A 539 -17.83 -24.03 0.65
N TYR A 540 -18.05 -23.70 1.91
CA TYR A 540 -16.99 -23.50 2.89
C TYR A 540 -16.14 -24.75 3.11
N LEU A 541 -16.77 -25.92 3.21
CA LEU A 541 -16.05 -27.20 3.26
C LEU A 541 -15.23 -27.43 1.97
N GLN A 542 -15.80 -27.17 0.79
CA GLN A 542 -15.05 -27.25 -0.47
C GLN A 542 -13.85 -26.29 -0.52
N MET A 543 -14.01 -25.06 -0.01
CA MET A 543 -12.95 -24.05 0.05
C MET A 543 -11.81 -24.48 0.97
N LEU A 544 -12.12 -24.98 2.17
CA LEU A 544 -11.11 -25.49 3.11
C LEU A 544 -10.37 -26.71 2.56
N PHE A 545 -11.10 -27.64 1.93
CA PHE A 545 -10.50 -28.80 1.30
C PHE A 545 -9.58 -28.39 0.14
N TYR A 546 -10.07 -27.50 -0.74
CA TYR A 546 -9.29 -26.96 -1.86
C TYR A 546 -8.00 -26.30 -1.39
N TYR A 547 -8.11 -25.37 -0.43
CA TYR A 547 -6.96 -24.70 0.18
C TYR A 547 -5.95 -25.72 0.71
N SER A 548 -6.43 -26.74 1.42
CA SER A 548 -5.54 -27.71 2.05
C SER A 548 -4.81 -28.58 1.04
N MET A 549 -5.53 -29.08 0.03
CA MET A 549 -4.96 -29.88 -1.04
C MET A 549 -4.06 -29.07 -1.97
N GLU A 550 -4.34 -27.78 -2.19
CA GLU A 550 -3.45 -26.89 -2.93
C GLU A 550 -2.07 -26.77 -2.26
N GLN A 551 -2.02 -26.63 -0.93
CA GLN A 551 -0.74 -26.62 -0.20
C GLN A 551 -0.02 -27.97 -0.26
N ILE A 552 -0.76 -29.08 -0.22
CA ILE A 552 -0.19 -30.42 -0.39
C ILE A 552 0.41 -30.58 -1.79
N MET A 553 -0.28 -30.11 -2.84
CA MET A 553 0.23 -30.17 -4.21
C MET A 553 1.50 -29.34 -4.40
N VAL A 554 1.59 -28.17 -3.76
CA VAL A 554 2.83 -27.39 -3.73
C VAL A 554 3.94 -28.19 -3.05
N HIS A 555 3.68 -28.77 -1.88
CA HIS A 555 4.66 -29.61 -1.17
C HIS A 555 5.14 -30.80 -2.02
N LEU A 556 4.23 -31.51 -2.69
CA LEU A 556 4.56 -32.65 -3.55
C LEU A 556 5.30 -32.27 -4.84
N THR A 557 5.35 -30.98 -5.18
CA THR A 557 6.17 -30.51 -6.31
C THR A 557 7.66 -30.50 -5.94
N ASP A 558 7.97 -30.19 -4.68
CA ASP A 558 9.35 -29.97 -4.22
C ASP A 558 9.88 -31.08 -3.29
N GLN A 559 8.99 -31.89 -2.72
CA GLN A 559 9.29 -32.87 -1.66
C GLN A 559 8.61 -34.21 -1.93
N SER A 560 9.10 -35.27 -1.26
CA SER A 560 8.59 -36.62 -1.47
C SER A 560 7.26 -36.88 -0.75
N LYS A 561 6.47 -37.85 -1.24
CA LYS A 561 5.22 -38.30 -0.60
C LYS A 561 5.43 -38.86 0.80
N GLU A 562 6.58 -39.48 1.07
CA GLU A 562 6.93 -40.00 2.40
C GLU A 562 7.03 -38.88 3.43
N SER A 563 7.57 -37.72 3.03
CA SER A 563 7.61 -36.55 3.91
C SER A 563 6.21 -36.03 4.26
N LEU A 564 5.25 -36.11 3.33
CA LEU A 564 3.84 -35.80 3.59
C LEU A 564 3.23 -36.79 4.60
N TYR A 565 3.52 -38.08 4.48
CA TYR A 565 3.01 -39.10 5.42
C TYR A 565 3.51 -38.87 6.84
N VAL A 566 4.78 -38.49 6.99
CA VAL A 566 5.34 -38.10 8.28
C VAL A 566 4.57 -36.91 8.84
N LEU A 567 4.30 -35.88 8.03
CA LEU A 567 3.54 -34.70 8.45
C LEU A 567 2.08 -35.04 8.84
N GLY A 568 1.42 -35.89 8.06
CA GLY A 568 0.06 -36.37 8.32
C GLY A 568 -0.06 -37.16 9.62
N ASN A 569 1.03 -37.78 10.06
CA ASN A 569 1.09 -38.50 11.34
C ASN A 569 1.43 -37.59 12.55
N THR A 570 1.72 -36.30 12.33
CA THR A 570 2.04 -35.41 13.45
C THR A 570 0.80 -35.03 14.26
N ASP A 571 0.98 -34.92 15.58
CA ASP A 571 -0.03 -34.38 16.50
C ASP A 571 0.15 -32.89 16.80
N LYS A 572 0.71 -32.15 15.84
CA LYS A 572 0.76 -30.69 15.95
C LYS A 572 -0.65 -30.12 15.96
N LYS A 573 -0.92 -29.27 16.95
CA LYS A 573 -2.19 -28.53 17.04
C LYS A 573 -2.27 -27.48 15.92
N ARG A 574 -3.47 -27.30 15.36
CA ARG A 574 -3.76 -26.21 14.42
C ARG A 574 -3.48 -24.85 15.05
N GLU A 575 -2.80 -23.99 14.30
CA GLU A 575 -2.69 -22.57 14.65
C GLU A 575 -4.00 -21.87 14.30
N LYS A 576 -4.68 -21.30 15.29
CA LYS A 576 -6.00 -20.68 15.13
C LYS A 576 -5.95 -19.17 14.97
N GLU A 577 -4.87 -18.54 15.42
CA GLU A 577 -4.76 -17.08 15.37
C GLU A 577 -3.77 -16.66 14.29
N TRP A 578 -4.29 -15.98 13.26
CA TRP A 578 -3.50 -15.42 12.17
C TRP A 578 -3.74 -13.92 12.07
N ILE A 579 -2.66 -13.15 12.21
CA ILE A 579 -2.69 -11.70 12.13
C ILE A 579 -2.23 -11.26 10.75
N ASN A 580 -3.11 -10.58 10.03
CA ASN A 580 -2.74 -9.84 8.83
C ASN A 580 -2.00 -8.54 9.23
N LEU A 581 -0.68 -8.57 9.08
CA LEU A 581 0.26 -7.49 9.33
C LEU A 581 0.63 -6.80 8.02
N GLY A 582 -0.22 -5.87 7.56
CA GLY A 582 0.06 -5.09 6.35
C GLY A 582 -0.03 -5.86 5.03
N GLY A 583 -0.71 -7.01 5.01
CA GLY A 583 -0.77 -7.95 3.88
C GLY A 583 -0.01 -9.25 4.13
N GLN A 584 0.88 -9.29 5.12
CA GLN A 584 1.59 -10.50 5.54
C GLN A 584 0.81 -11.24 6.62
N LEU A 585 0.59 -12.55 6.47
CA LEU A 585 -0.08 -13.35 7.49
C LEU A 585 0.93 -13.97 8.44
N ILE A 586 0.74 -13.76 9.73
CA ILE A 586 1.68 -14.20 10.79
C ILE A 586 0.90 -14.87 11.91
N PRO A 587 1.34 -16.04 12.43
CA PRO A 587 0.75 -16.63 13.63
C PRO A 587 0.74 -15.67 14.83
N GLY A 588 -0.34 -15.67 15.61
CA GLY A 588 -0.49 -14.78 16.77
C GLY A 588 0.66 -14.90 17.78
N LYS A 589 1.13 -16.11 18.04
CA LYS A 589 2.29 -16.36 18.91
C LYS A 589 3.59 -15.73 18.40
N ASP A 590 3.79 -15.70 17.09
CA ASP A 590 4.98 -15.13 16.47
C ASP A 590 4.93 -13.60 16.51
N VAL A 591 3.73 -13.01 16.37
CA VAL A 591 3.49 -11.58 16.62
C VAL A 591 3.73 -11.21 18.07
N ASN A 592 3.28 -12.03 19.02
CA ASN A 592 3.55 -11.81 20.44
C ASN A 592 5.06 -11.87 20.74
N THR A 593 5.78 -12.79 20.10
CA THR A 593 7.24 -12.90 20.22
C THR A 593 7.93 -11.67 19.64
N LEU A 594 7.52 -11.21 18.45
CA LEU A 594 7.97 -9.94 17.88
C LEU A 594 7.78 -8.77 18.86
N PHE A 595 6.63 -8.68 19.53
CA PHE A 595 6.37 -7.62 20.50
C PHE A 595 7.24 -7.75 21.76
N LEU A 596 7.49 -8.96 22.24
CA LEU A 596 8.41 -9.20 23.35
C LEU A 596 9.82 -8.74 22.97
N ASP A 597 10.30 -9.09 21.77
CA ASP A 597 11.64 -8.73 21.31
C ASP A 597 11.81 -7.21 21.10
N ILE A 598 10.75 -6.50 20.67
CA ILE A 598 10.75 -5.03 20.62
C ILE A 598 10.80 -4.42 22.02
N LYS A 599 10.09 -5.03 22.98
CA LYS A 599 10.04 -4.57 24.38
C LYS A 599 11.33 -4.85 25.15
N SER A 600 11.95 -6.01 24.93
CA SER A 600 13.25 -6.39 25.50
C SER A 600 14.43 -5.67 24.84
N GLN A 601 14.19 -4.99 23.71
CA GLN A 601 15.19 -4.30 22.88
C GLN A 601 16.11 -5.24 22.07
N ASP A 602 15.75 -6.51 21.92
CA ASP A 602 16.39 -7.42 20.96
C ASP A 602 16.18 -6.93 19.52
N LEU A 603 15.03 -6.29 19.27
CA LEU A 603 14.73 -5.55 18.04
C LEU A 603 14.70 -4.05 18.34
N ASN A 604 15.83 -3.36 18.11
CA ASN A 604 16.03 -1.98 18.55
C ASN A 604 16.02 -0.92 17.43
N SER A 605 15.74 -1.33 16.19
CA SER A 605 15.62 -0.44 15.02
C SER A 605 14.54 -0.94 14.06
N TRP A 606 14.01 -0.06 13.21
CA TRP A 606 13.07 -0.46 12.16
C TRP A 606 13.70 -1.46 11.18
N ASP A 607 14.98 -1.33 10.84
CA ASP A 607 15.69 -2.30 10.00
C ASP A 607 15.74 -3.70 10.63
N ASN A 608 15.92 -3.80 11.95
CA ASN A 608 15.87 -5.09 12.66
C ASN A 608 14.44 -5.67 12.64
N ILE A 609 13.43 -4.84 12.82
CA ILE A 609 12.01 -5.24 12.78
C ILE A 609 11.64 -5.72 11.37
N HIS A 610 12.06 -5.02 10.32
CA HIS A 610 11.82 -5.40 8.93
C HIS A 610 12.51 -6.71 8.57
N LYS A 611 13.77 -6.91 8.99
CA LYS A 611 14.46 -8.21 8.87
C LYS A 611 13.69 -9.34 9.57
N ARG A 612 13.10 -9.07 10.74
CA ARG A 612 12.25 -10.05 11.43
C ARG A 612 10.98 -10.35 10.64
N TYR A 613 10.36 -9.36 9.98
CA TYR A 613 9.23 -9.64 9.09
C TYR A 613 9.62 -10.55 7.92
N ASP A 614 10.81 -10.37 7.34
CA ASP A 614 11.33 -11.24 6.28
C ASP A 614 11.62 -12.66 6.77
N GLU A 615 12.15 -12.82 7.99
CA GLU A 615 12.30 -14.12 8.64
C GLU A 615 10.96 -14.85 8.80
N LEU A 616 9.95 -14.14 9.30
CA LEU A 616 8.60 -14.66 9.47
C LEU A 616 7.96 -15.02 8.12
N PHE A 617 8.17 -14.21 7.08
CA PHE A 617 7.67 -14.50 5.74
C PHE A 617 8.35 -15.71 5.10
N ARG A 618 9.66 -15.90 5.32
CA ARG A 618 10.37 -17.11 4.86
C ARG A 618 9.86 -18.38 5.54
N ALA A 619 9.41 -18.30 6.79
CA ALA A 619 8.79 -19.43 7.50
C ALA A 619 7.34 -19.70 7.06
N TYR A 620 6.64 -18.69 6.55
CA TYR A 620 5.20 -18.72 6.25
C TYR A 620 4.76 -19.88 5.34
N PRO A 621 5.42 -20.23 4.22
CA PRO A 621 4.99 -21.36 3.38
C PRO A 621 4.88 -22.68 4.14
N LYS A 622 5.84 -22.96 5.04
CA LYS A 622 5.83 -24.17 5.88
C LYS A 622 4.72 -24.11 6.92
N GLN A 623 4.47 -22.94 7.53
CA GLN A 623 3.38 -22.75 8.48
C GLN A 623 2.01 -22.89 7.79
N LYS A 624 1.87 -22.36 6.57
CA LYS A 624 0.68 -22.48 5.72
C LYS A 624 0.39 -23.93 5.36
N LEU A 625 1.42 -24.73 5.03
CA LEU A 625 1.28 -26.18 4.83
C LEU A 625 0.84 -26.91 6.11
N PHE A 626 1.45 -26.62 7.26
CA PHE A 626 1.03 -27.24 8.53
C PHE A 626 -0.40 -26.88 8.90
N HIS A 627 -0.81 -25.65 8.65
CA HIS A 627 -2.19 -25.22 8.82
C HIS A 627 -3.13 -26.02 7.91
N ALA A 628 -2.83 -26.14 6.61
CA ALA A 628 -3.58 -26.96 5.66
C ALA A 628 -3.75 -28.43 6.11
N ILE A 629 -2.67 -29.07 6.55
CA ILE A 629 -2.72 -30.46 7.05
C ILE A 629 -3.58 -30.55 8.33
N ALA A 630 -3.45 -29.59 9.23
CA ALA A 630 -4.25 -29.53 10.43
C ALA A 630 -5.73 -29.26 10.14
N VAL A 631 -6.07 -28.49 9.09
CA VAL A 631 -7.44 -28.31 8.60
C VAL A 631 -8.03 -29.63 8.11
N LEU A 632 -7.30 -30.42 7.30
CA LEU A 632 -7.75 -31.75 6.88
C LEU A 632 -8.05 -32.67 8.07
N LYS A 633 -7.17 -32.66 9.08
CA LYS A 633 -7.34 -33.45 10.30
C LYS A 633 -8.52 -32.97 11.14
N ASP A 634 -8.54 -31.68 11.50
CA ASP A 634 -9.48 -31.15 12.49
C ASP A 634 -10.89 -30.91 11.93
N VAL A 635 -11.01 -30.58 10.64
CA VAL A 635 -12.30 -30.30 10.00
C VAL A 635 -12.90 -31.53 9.33
N PHE A 636 -12.07 -32.36 8.70
CA PHE A 636 -12.55 -33.49 7.89
C PHE A 636 -12.22 -34.86 8.49
N ASN A 637 -11.45 -34.91 9.58
CA ASN A 637 -10.91 -36.16 10.13
C ASN A 637 -10.09 -36.97 9.10
N ILE A 638 -9.43 -36.28 8.16
CA ILE A 638 -8.59 -36.88 7.13
C ILE A 638 -7.13 -36.84 7.58
N LYS A 639 -6.47 -38.00 7.52
CA LYS A 639 -5.01 -38.11 7.60
C LYS A 639 -4.50 -38.77 6.32
N ILE A 640 -3.48 -38.18 5.70
CA ILE A 640 -2.82 -38.77 4.53
C ILE A 640 -1.58 -39.50 5.03
N LEU A 641 -1.69 -40.81 5.26
CA LEU A 641 -0.64 -41.62 5.87
C LEU A 641 0.03 -42.59 4.89
N ASN A 642 -0.58 -42.81 3.73
CA ASN A 642 -0.12 -43.76 2.73
C ASN A 642 -0.62 -43.39 1.32
N ASN A 643 -0.20 -44.19 0.33
CA ASN A 643 -0.58 -44.03 -1.08
C ASN A 643 -2.10 -44.08 -1.31
N LYS A 644 -2.83 -44.94 -0.58
CA LYS A 644 -4.29 -45.08 -0.74
C LYS A 644 -5.01 -43.81 -0.29
N ASP A 645 -4.66 -43.28 0.88
CA ASP A 645 -5.24 -42.04 1.40
C ASP A 645 -4.97 -40.88 0.43
N LEU A 646 -3.71 -40.75 -0.01
CA LEU A 646 -3.31 -39.70 -0.93
C LEU A 646 -4.07 -39.79 -2.26
N LYS A 647 -4.20 -40.99 -2.83
CA LYS A 647 -4.94 -41.21 -4.08
C LYS A 647 -6.39 -40.72 -3.98
N THR A 648 -7.10 -41.12 -2.92
CA THR A 648 -8.49 -40.68 -2.71
C THR A 648 -8.61 -39.16 -2.63
N GLN A 649 -7.68 -38.49 -1.93
CA GLN A 649 -7.73 -37.04 -1.81
C GLN A 649 -7.32 -36.30 -3.08
N LEU A 650 -6.40 -36.86 -3.88
CA LEU A 650 -6.04 -36.33 -5.19
C LEU A 650 -7.20 -36.40 -6.19
N GLU A 651 -7.96 -37.50 -6.22
CA GLU A 651 -9.15 -37.64 -7.06
C GLU A 651 -10.20 -36.58 -6.71
N ARG A 652 -10.47 -36.39 -5.41
CA ARG A 652 -11.39 -35.36 -4.90
C ARG A 652 -10.92 -33.94 -5.21
N TYR A 653 -9.60 -33.70 -5.11
CA TYR A 653 -9.01 -32.41 -5.51
C TYR A 653 -9.23 -32.11 -7.00
N GLY A 654 -9.08 -33.12 -7.87
CA GLY A 654 -9.42 -33.01 -9.29
C GLY A 654 -10.88 -32.63 -9.51
N MET A 655 -11.81 -33.23 -8.76
CA MET A 655 -13.25 -32.88 -8.84
C MET A 655 -13.52 -31.41 -8.47
N ILE A 656 -12.84 -30.86 -7.44
CA ILE A 656 -13.01 -29.44 -7.09
C ILE A 656 -12.43 -28.54 -8.19
N HIS A 657 -11.29 -28.89 -8.78
CA HIS A 657 -10.70 -28.12 -9.89
C HIS A 657 -11.63 -28.05 -11.11
N ASP A 658 -12.30 -29.16 -11.43
CA ASP A 658 -13.35 -29.19 -12.46
C ASP A 658 -14.54 -28.30 -12.08
N LEU A 659 -14.97 -28.35 -10.82
CA LEU A 659 -16.03 -27.51 -10.30
C LEU A 659 -15.69 -26.01 -10.41
N ILE A 660 -14.48 -25.61 -9.99
CA ILE A 660 -13.99 -24.23 -10.10
C ILE A 660 -13.99 -23.81 -11.56
N THR A 661 -13.40 -24.61 -12.45
CA THR A 661 -13.33 -24.30 -13.89
C THR A 661 -14.72 -24.11 -14.50
N LYS A 662 -15.67 -25.00 -14.16
CA LYS A 662 -17.08 -24.89 -14.57
C LYS A 662 -17.74 -23.62 -14.00
N ARG A 663 -17.47 -23.28 -12.73
CA ARG A 663 -18.04 -22.09 -12.07
C ARG A 663 -17.44 -20.79 -12.61
N VAL A 664 -16.16 -20.74 -12.95
CA VAL A 664 -15.52 -19.61 -13.65
C VAL A 664 -16.23 -19.36 -14.98
N TYR A 665 -16.41 -20.41 -15.81
CA TYR A 665 -17.10 -20.28 -17.09
C TYR A 665 -18.56 -19.84 -16.91
N SER A 666 -19.33 -20.55 -16.08
CA SER A 666 -20.77 -20.27 -15.90
C SER A 666 -21.04 -18.91 -15.26
N SER A 667 -20.19 -18.45 -14.34
CA SER A 667 -20.28 -17.09 -13.76
C SER A 667 -20.11 -16.02 -14.85
N ARG A 668 -19.10 -16.16 -15.72
CA ARG A 668 -18.87 -15.23 -16.84
C ARG A 668 -19.92 -15.36 -17.94
N ALA A 669 -20.44 -16.55 -18.20
CA ALA A 669 -21.49 -16.79 -19.20
C ALA A 669 -22.79 -16.02 -18.92
N LYS A 670 -23.07 -15.67 -17.66
CA LYS A 670 -24.19 -14.80 -17.30
C LYS A 670 -24.13 -13.45 -18.03
N ASP A 671 -22.94 -12.89 -18.22
CA ASP A 671 -22.76 -11.63 -18.93
C ASP A 671 -23.19 -11.72 -20.40
N TYR A 672 -23.00 -12.89 -21.04
CA TYR A 672 -23.31 -13.10 -22.44
C TYR A 672 -24.77 -13.47 -22.69
N LYS A 673 -25.44 -14.03 -21.67
CA LYS A 673 -26.85 -14.45 -21.72
C LYS A 673 -27.80 -13.41 -21.11
N ASN A 674 -27.29 -12.33 -20.53
CA ASN A 674 -28.11 -11.32 -19.87
C ASN A 674 -28.84 -10.48 -20.92
N HIS A 675 -30.17 -10.60 -20.95
CA HIS A 675 -31.03 -9.83 -21.85
C HIS A 675 -30.77 -8.32 -21.78
N PHE A 676 -30.69 -7.73 -20.58
CA PHE A 676 -30.43 -6.29 -20.41
C PHE A 676 -29.05 -5.87 -20.93
N LYS A 677 -28.08 -6.79 -20.98
CA LYS A 677 -26.79 -6.49 -21.58
C LYS A 677 -26.86 -6.54 -23.11
N GLN A 678 -27.64 -7.47 -23.65
CA GLN A 678 -27.86 -7.65 -25.09
C GLN A 678 -28.61 -6.47 -25.72
N LEU A 679 -29.46 -5.76 -24.97
CA LEU A 679 -30.23 -4.60 -25.47
C LEU A 679 -29.39 -3.48 -26.08
N ASN A 680 -28.09 -3.38 -25.76
CA ASN A 680 -27.21 -2.34 -26.28
C ASN A 680 -26.44 -2.75 -27.54
N PHE A 681 -26.78 -3.88 -28.15
CA PHE A 681 -26.18 -4.36 -29.39
C PHE A 681 -27.29 -4.57 -30.43
N GLU A 682 -27.07 -4.07 -31.64
CA GLU A 682 -27.93 -4.24 -32.80
C GLU A 682 -28.02 -5.72 -33.24
N SER A 683 -26.95 -6.49 -33.03
CA SER A 683 -26.89 -7.91 -33.35
C SER A 683 -25.89 -8.71 -32.50
N SER A 684 -25.91 -10.04 -32.63
CA SER A 684 -24.91 -10.93 -32.02
C SER A 684 -23.50 -10.66 -32.52
N GLU A 685 -23.35 -10.28 -33.79
CA GLU A 685 -22.07 -10.00 -34.42
C GLU A 685 -21.44 -8.72 -33.84
N GLU A 686 -22.24 -7.67 -33.58
CA GLU A 686 -21.76 -6.48 -32.88
C GLU A 686 -21.33 -6.83 -31.45
N MET A 687 -22.14 -7.61 -30.74
CA MET A 687 -21.81 -8.04 -29.38
C MET A 687 -20.49 -8.83 -29.33
N ASP A 688 -20.28 -9.74 -30.28
CA ASP A 688 -19.02 -10.50 -30.40
C ASP A 688 -17.84 -9.61 -30.79
N ALA A 689 -18.03 -8.62 -31.67
CA ALA A 689 -16.99 -7.68 -32.05
C ALA A 689 -16.57 -6.77 -30.88
N VAL A 690 -17.51 -6.38 -30.02
CA VAL A 690 -17.26 -5.47 -28.88
C VAL A 690 -16.74 -6.22 -27.65
N LEU A 691 -17.37 -7.34 -27.29
CA LEU A 691 -17.06 -8.08 -26.06
C LEU A 691 -16.03 -9.20 -26.27
N GLY A 692 -15.85 -9.65 -27.52
CA GLY A 692 -15.20 -10.91 -27.83
C GLY A 692 -16.06 -12.11 -27.43
N LYS A 693 -15.87 -13.25 -28.12
CA LYS A 693 -16.54 -14.50 -27.75
C LYS A 693 -16.09 -14.98 -26.38
N ILE A 694 -17.00 -15.58 -25.62
CA ILE A 694 -16.67 -16.11 -24.29
C ILE A 694 -15.55 -17.16 -24.32
N ASP A 695 -15.52 -18.00 -25.35
CA ASP A 695 -14.51 -19.05 -25.50
C ASP A 695 -13.13 -18.50 -25.86
N ASP A 696 -13.06 -17.27 -26.37
CA ASP A 696 -11.81 -16.57 -26.66
C ASP A 696 -11.33 -15.72 -25.47
N ASN A 697 -12.09 -15.69 -24.36
CA ASN A 697 -11.68 -14.96 -23.17
C ASN A 697 -10.39 -15.55 -22.58
N GLY A 698 -9.29 -14.80 -22.66
CA GLY A 698 -7.95 -15.27 -22.28
C GLY A 698 -7.84 -15.81 -20.85
N PHE A 699 -8.61 -15.28 -19.89
CA PHE A 699 -8.61 -15.81 -18.53
C PHE A 699 -9.31 -17.17 -18.43
N ILE A 700 -10.46 -17.35 -19.10
CA ILE A 700 -11.16 -18.64 -19.17
C ILE A 700 -10.28 -19.70 -19.85
N VAL A 701 -9.62 -19.35 -20.96
CA VAL A 701 -8.70 -20.26 -21.67
C VAL A 701 -7.54 -20.65 -20.75
N SER A 702 -6.94 -19.68 -20.05
CA SER A 702 -5.89 -19.93 -19.06
C SER A 702 -6.36 -20.88 -17.97
N LYS A 703 -7.57 -20.69 -17.41
CA LYS A 703 -8.13 -21.58 -16.38
C LYS A 703 -8.42 -22.99 -16.90
N LYS A 704 -8.94 -23.15 -18.13
CA LYS A 704 -9.09 -24.48 -18.76
C LYS A 704 -7.73 -25.18 -18.92
N ARG A 705 -6.67 -24.44 -19.28
CA ARG A 705 -5.30 -24.97 -19.41
C ARG A 705 -4.70 -25.36 -18.05
N GLU A 706 -4.90 -24.53 -17.04
CA GLU A 706 -4.51 -24.81 -15.65
C GLU A 706 -5.16 -26.09 -15.15
N ASN A 707 -6.48 -26.25 -15.34
CA ASN A 707 -7.21 -27.46 -14.97
C ASN A 707 -6.62 -28.72 -15.63
N LYS A 708 -6.37 -28.68 -16.95
CA LYS A 708 -5.72 -29.79 -17.67
C LYS A 708 -4.33 -30.12 -17.11
N LYS A 709 -3.55 -29.09 -16.72
CA LYS A 709 -2.22 -29.28 -16.13
C LYS A 709 -2.33 -29.96 -14.76
N ILE A 710 -3.27 -29.53 -13.92
CA ILE A 710 -3.51 -30.13 -12.61
C ILE A 710 -3.92 -31.60 -12.74
N HIS A 711 -4.86 -31.94 -13.63
CA HIS A 711 -5.24 -33.33 -13.87
C HIS A 711 -4.06 -34.18 -14.33
N LYS A 712 -3.23 -33.69 -15.26
CA LYS A 712 -2.01 -34.40 -15.66
C LYS A 712 -1.04 -34.63 -14.48
N GLN A 713 -0.90 -33.66 -13.58
CA GLN A 713 -0.08 -33.79 -12.38
C GLN A 713 -0.68 -34.83 -11.42
N ILE A 714 -2.00 -34.80 -11.21
CA ILE A 714 -2.72 -35.81 -10.42
C ILE A 714 -2.51 -37.20 -11.00
N ASP A 715 -2.72 -37.40 -12.30
CA ASP A 715 -2.54 -38.70 -12.97
C ASP A 715 -1.11 -39.21 -12.82
N THR A 716 -0.12 -38.31 -12.97
CA THR A 716 1.30 -38.66 -12.80
C THR A 716 1.58 -39.13 -11.38
N LEU A 717 1.06 -38.41 -10.37
CA LEU A 717 1.20 -38.79 -8.97
C LEU A 717 0.50 -40.11 -8.71
N VAL A 718 -0.76 -40.26 -9.10
CA VAL A 718 -1.58 -41.47 -8.89
C VAL A 718 -0.97 -42.70 -9.54
N ASN A 719 -0.37 -42.59 -10.73
CA ASN A 719 0.32 -43.70 -11.39
C ASN A 719 1.66 -44.07 -10.72
N GLY A 720 2.25 -43.15 -9.95
CA GLY A 720 3.46 -43.38 -9.15
C GLY A 720 3.20 -43.76 -7.69
N LEU A 721 1.92 -43.91 -7.29
CA LEU A 721 1.46 -44.43 -6.00
C LEU A 721 1.17 -45.92 -6.11
#